data_AF-W6KF38-F1
#
_entry.id   AF-W6KF38-F1
#
_cell.length_a   1.000
_cell.length_b   1.000
_cell.length_c   1.000
_cell.angle_alpha   90.00
_cell.angle_beta   90.00
_cell.angle_gamma   90.00
#
_symmetry.space_group_name_H-M   'P 1'
#
loop_
_entity.id
_entity.type
_entity.pdbx_description
1 polymer ?
#
loop_
_entity_poly.entity_id
_entity_poly.type
_entity_poly.pdbx_seq_one_letter_code
_entity_poly.pdbx_strand_id
1 'polypeptide(L)'
;MLQTPEKRVFLGVDFGASTTRIALLNPVKPMPTIVRNDLSNEATSTIVSYPINEARCIGEAAFSKQITRVKETVVDLAQWLFGWSTGFVPDGTSTSQRTAESSEGTLCARVIGETEFHPAQVAGYYIKCILGFVPGGYTGQYPVCLSVPPALSAPAVVALHQACFLSGIPKSQTILAPRDEAVAVYFHHMQYGNLDEKTPSHVVFVDVGHASSSACVFSVTKNTIEKVGVHSINIGSSFIDASLCEYIVNEIEKKHPQCQLSGDVKTCRRILRECKKLKETLSTIDETKIQLEGLKNDTDFVLPITRSFVEQRSIPFTEALQGMLQEVKKIIPSPAQADEEQESNTVAEPRVEVIGGGWRFPCISDLIKRELGVSRLGVSLDAVMAIAEGSAILAELRTHVALSSGSVDEKCESKDNEEVGEPQQAQETKESAVRASDRHPVHQVSLLNFSDGGNDLKQFSAEEEAAVERWAAIEAKLSATDALIHERLDAINQLDTYVLQTLDAVDHCDADNTTKDAARSYLYGIDDYVRSECNNDDKDIIHAKLVEVKAHIEEKHPEIEKYYEKVRVEAKRKEEELIKLSQQQKEEDEDLKSDPQRLRVAQKRREQGQNLFKQECWQEAQTRFVQALAILGQLYDTSSEENKTKKNEISLSCHLNIASCSVKLGLWRNVINNCTNALELSPNHPKALFRRGQAYLSMKDFDAAVKDLEMARELSKDDPAVVAELTRAKKSLGAQKAQEKRMFAKMFS
;
A
#
# COMPACT_ATOMS: atom_id res chain seq x y z
N MET A 1 29.59 6.28 32.81
CA MET A 1 29.16 6.74 31.47
C MET A 1 27.77 6.16 31.23
N LEU A 2 26.73 6.98 31.39
CA LEU A 2 25.36 6.59 31.03
C LEU A 2 25.32 6.42 29.51
N GLN A 3 25.19 5.20 29.01
CA GLN A 3 24.97 4.94 27.59
C GLN A 3 23.67 5.65 27.19
N THR A 4 23.78 6.62 26.29
CA THR A 4 22.62 7.12 25.54
C THR A 4 21.92 5.94 24.87
N PRO A 5 20.58 5.82 24.91
CA PRO A 5 19.88 4.73 24.25
C PRO A 5 20.26 4.75 22.77
N GLU A 6 20.89 3.68 22.30
CA GLU A 6 21.20 3.52 20.88
C GLU A 6 19.92 3.70 20.08
N LYS A 7 20.01 4.46 18.98
CA LYS A 7 18.94 4.73 18.03
C LYS A 7 18.50 3.41 17.37
N ARG A 8 17.62 2.66 18.03
CA ARG A 8 17.16 1.34 17.58
C ARG A 8 16.02 1.50 16.58
N VAL A 9 16.06 0.73 15.49
CA VAL A 9 14.96 0.61 14.53
C VAL A 9 13.95 -0.38 15.08
N PHE A 10 12.66 -0.17 14.80
CA PHE A 10 11.58 -1.09 15.16
C PHE A 10 10.77 -1.46 13.93
N LEU A 11 10.38 -2.73 13.82
CA LEU A 11 9.60 -3.24 12.71
C LEU A 11 8.19 -3.63 13.17
N GLY A 12 7.19 -3.24 12.39
CA GLY A 12 5.81 -3.70 12.52
C GLY A 12 5.42 -4.52 11.30
N VAL A 13 4.78 -5.67 11.50
CA VAL A 13 4.33 -6.55 10.43
C VAL A 13 2.84 -6.81 10.58
N ASP A 14 2.07 -6.35 9.61
CA ASP A 14 0.67 -6.74 9.44
C ASP A 14 0.60 -8.03 8.61
N PHE A 15 0.58 -9.18 9.27
CA PHE A 15 0.46 -10.50 8.62
C PHE A 15 -0.99 -10.79 8.21
N GLY A 16 -1.47 -10.05 7.23
CA GLY A 16 -2.84 -10.09 6.75
C GLY A 16 -3.16 -11.30 5.87
N ALA A 17 -4.45 -11.66 5.82
CA ALA A 17 -4.94 -12.86 5.12
C ALA A 17 -4.84 -12.81 3.59
N SER A 18 -4.76 -11.62 2.99
CA SER A 18 -4.57 -11.47 1.53
C SER A 18 -3.22 -10.85 1.19
N THR A 19 -2.76 -9.92 2.01
CA THR A 19 -1.51 -9.20 1.83
C THR A 19 -0.84 -8.96 3.18
N THR A 20 0.48 -8.99 3.20
CA THR A 20 1.31 -8.62 4.34
C THR A 20 1.95 -7.26 4.11
N ARG A 21 2.09 -6.46 5.17
CA ARG A 21 2.79 -5.17 5.14
C ARG A 21 3.83 -5.09 6.23
N ILE A 22 4.90 -4.37 5.95
CA ILE A 22 5.98 -4.11 6.91
C ILE A 22 6.10 -2.59 7.05
N ALA A 23 6.06 -2.08 8.27
CA ALA A 23 6.40 -0.71 8.58
C ALA A 23 7.71 -0.66 9.37
N LEU A 24 8.53 0.34 9.06
CA LEU A 24 9.79 0.61 9.71
C LEU A 24 9.69 1.92 10.48
N LEU A 25 9.84 1.86 11.80
CA LEU A 25 9.97 3.03 12.65
C LEU A 25 11.46 3.32 12.86
N ASN A 26 11.93 4.40 12.25
CA ASN A 26 13.27 4.91 12.43
C ASN A 26 13.23 6.01 13.50
N PRO A 27 14.10 5.99 14.52
CA PRO A 27 14.10 6.99 15.59
C PRO A 27 14.37 8.42 15.12
N VAL A 28 14.88 8.62 13.90
CA VAL A 28 15.10 9.94 13.27
C VAL A 28 13.84 10.46 12.55
N LYS A 29 12.85 9.59 12.26
CA LYS A 29 11.60 9.98 11.61
C LYS A 29 10.45 9.99 12.63
N PRO A 30 9.51 10.97 12.54
CA PRO A 30 8.37 11.05 13.46
C PRO A 30 7.28 10.00 13.17
N MET A 31 7.30 9.40 11.98
CA MET A 31 6.29 8.45 11.52
C MET A 31 6.95 7.16 11.01
N PRO A 32 6.32 5.99 11.25
CA PRO A 32 6.68 4.77 10.55
C PRO A 32 6.67 4.98 9.02
N THR A 33 7.52 4.24 8.31
CA THR A 33 7.56 4.24 6.85
C THR A 33 7.26 2.83 6.36
N ILE A 34 6.31 2.69 5.43
CA ILE A 34 6.02 1.40 4.80
C ILE A 34 7.21 0.94 3.94
N VAL A 35 7.62 -0.30 4.15
CA VAL A 35 8.63 -0.99 3.36
C VAL A 35 7.97 -1.51 2.09
N ARG A 36 8.55 -1.14 0.95
CA ARG A 36 8.09 -1.60 -0.37
C ARG A 36 8.82 -2.88 -0.75
N ASN A 37 8.14 -3.77 -1.47
CA ASN A 37 8.78 -4.96 -2.03
C ASN A 37 9.61 -4.65 -3.28
N ASP A 38 10.20 -5.69 -3.88
CA ASP A 38 10.99 -5.64 -5.11
C ASP A 38 10.24 -5.03 -6.31
N LEU A 39 8.91 -5.17 -6.36
CA LEU A 39 8.04 -4.54 -7.36
C LEU A 39 7.57 -3.13 -6.96
N SER A 40 8.15 -2.54 -5.91
CA SER A 40 7.79 -1.23 -5.35
C SER A 40 6.36 -1.13 -4.81
N ASN A 41 5.69 -2.26 -4.58
CA ASN A 41 4.36 -2.29 -3.96
C ASN A 41 4.49 -2.11 -2.43
N GLU A 42 3.51 -1.43 -1.83
CA GLU A 42 3.42 -1.19 -0.37
C GLU A 42 2.90 -2.40 0.41
N ALA A 43 2.55 -3.48 -0.31
CA ALA A 43 2.06 -4.72 0.26
C ALA A 43 2.50 -5.90 -0.58
N THR A 44 2.73 -7.03 0.07
CA THR A 44 3.12 -8.28 -0.57
C THR A 44 2.00 -9.29 -0.40
N SER A 45 1.55 -9.93 -1.48
CA SER A 45 0.54 -10.99 -1.41
C SER A 45 0.94 -12.10 -0.42
N THR A 46 0.03 -12.50 0.48
CA THR A 46 0.30 -13.56 1.49
C THR A 46 0.14 -14.96 0.87
N ILE A 47 0.93 -15.24 -0.16
CA ILE A 47 0.86 -16.43 -1.01
C ILE A 47 2.27 -17.01 -1.20
N VAL A 48 2.37 -18.35 -1.23
CA VAL A 48 3.61 -19.07 -1.49
C VAL A 48 3.34 -20.16 -2.53
N SER A 49 4.28 -20.37 -3.46
CA SER A 49 4.25 -21.45 -4.44
C SER A 49 5.54 -22.25 -4.43
N TYR A 50 5.39 -23.58 -4.45
CA TYR A 50 6.48 -24.56 -4.52
C TYR A 50 6.40 -25.32 -5.85
N PRO A 51 6.67 -24.64 -6.99
CA PRO A 51 6.58 -25.28 -8.28
C PRO A 51 7.60 -26.42 -8.44
N ILE A 52 7.19 -27.48 -9.12
CA ILE A 52 8.10 -28.58 -9.46
C ILE A 52 9.06 -28.11 -10.56
N ASN A 53 10.36 -28.32 -10.35
CA ASN A 53 11.46 -27.93 -11.27
C ASN A 53 11.64 -26.42 -11.50
N GLU A 54 11.08 -25.57 -10.65
CA GLU A 54 11.30 -24.12 -10.68
C GLU A 54 11.65 -23.65 -9.26
N ALA A 55 12.26 -22.47 -9.15
CA ALA A 55 12.50 -21.84 -7.86
C ALA A 55 11.18 -21.53 -7.15
N ARG A 56 11.17 -21.63 -5.82
CA ARG A 56 10.03 -21.24 -5.00
C ARG A 56 9.68 -19.78 -5.25
N CYS A 57 8.39 -19.49 -5.24
CA CYS A 57 7.89 -18.14 -5.42
C CYS A 57 7.13 -17.70 -4.18
N ILE A 58 7.36 -16.46 -3.78
CA ILE A 58 6.73 -15.84 -2.61
C ILE A 58 6.13 -14.50 -3.07
N GLY A 59 5.01 -14.08 -2.47
CA GLY A 59 4.44 -12.77 -2.77
C GLY A 59 3.82 -12.70 -4.16
N GLU A 60 4.11 -11.62 -4.88
CA GLU A 60 3.56 -11.37 -6.21
C GLU A 60 3.97 -12.42 -7.25
N ALA A 61 5.19 -12.95 -7.14
CA ALA A 61 5.64 -14.06 -7.96
C ALA A 61 4.73 -15.29 -7.77
N ALA A 62 4.37 -15.63 -6.53
CA ALA A 62 3.45 -16.72 -6.24
C ALA A 62 2.02 -16.41 -6.68
N PHE A 63 1.57 -15.16 -6.51
CA PHE A 63 0.25 -14.69 -6.94
C PHE A 63 0.04 -14.91 -8.45
N SER A 64 1.06 -14.67 -9.27
CA SER A 64 1.01 -14.91 -10.72
C SER A 64 0.76 -16.39 -11.07
N LYS A 65 1.27 -17.32 -10.25
CA LYS A 65 1.20 -18.78 -10.45
C LYS A 65 -0.05 -19.43 -9.86
N GLN A 66 -0.83 -18.72 -9.04
CA GLN A 66 -1.96 -19.30 -8.29
C GLN A 66 -3.03 -20.00 -9.15
N ILE A 67 -3.19 -19.62 -10.43
CA ILE A 67 -4.14 -20.25 -11.36
C ILE A 67 -3.47 -21.41 -12.11
N THR A 68 -2.22 -21.26 -12.54
CA THR A 68 -1.53 -22.24 -13.38
C THR A 68 -0.94 -23.39 -12.57
N ARG A 69 -0.59 -23.16 -11.30
CA ARG A 69 0.09 -24.10 -10.40
C ARG A 69 -0.74 -24.43 -9.15
N VAL A 70 -2.00 -24.81 -9.36
CA VAL A 70 -2.99 -24.93 -8.26
C VAL A 70 -2.53 -25.77 -7.07
N LYS A 71 -1.97 -26.97 -7.35
CA LYS A 71 -1.55 -27.94 -6.33
C LYS A 71 -0.26 -27.54 -5.59
N GLU A 72 0.48 -26.61 -6.16
CA GLU A 72 1.80 -26.16 -5.69
C GLU A 72 1.71 -24.79 -4.99
N THR A 73 0.56 -24.09 -5.10
CA THR A 73 0.38 -22.74 -4.55
C THR A 73 -0.60 -22.71 -3.38
N VAL A 74 -0.12 -22.24 -2.23
CA VAL A 74 -0.88 -21.92 -1.02
C VAL A 74 -1.36 -20.48 -1.08
N VAL A 75 -2.67 -20.28 -1.15
CA VAL A 75 -3.32 -18.96 -1.26
C VAL A 75 -3.97 -18.49 0.05
N ASP A 76 -4.03 -19.37 1.05
CA ASP A 76 -4.70 -19.21 2.33
C ASP A 76 -3.72 -19.37 3.50
N LEU A 77 -2.46 -18.92 3.33
CA LEU A 77 -1.37 -19.17 4.28
C LEU A 77 -1.68 -18.65 5.69
N ALA A 78 -2.22 -17.44 5.82
CA ALA A 78 -2.55 -16.88 7.13
C ALA A 78 -3.68 -17.67 7.80
N GLN A 79 -4.74 -17.99 7.06
CA GLN A 79 -5.88 -18.76 7.55
C GLN A 79 -5.44 -20.15 8.01
N TRP A 80 -4.55 -20.80 7.23
CA TRP A 80 -3.95 -22.07 7.61
C TRP A 80 -3.15 -21.97 8.90
N LEU A 81 -2.29 -20.96 9.03
CA LEU A 81 -1.52 -20.73 10.25
C LEU A 81 -2.40 -20.45 11.47
N PHE A 82 -3.51 -19.74 11.28
CA PHE A 82 -4.45 -19.38 12.34
C PHE A 82 -5.44 -20.50 12.68
N GLY A 83 -5.43 -21.61 11.93
CA GLY A 83 -6.36 -22.73 12.13
C GLY A 83 -7.79 -22.39 11.75
N TRP A 84 -8.00 -21.44 10.82
CA TRP A 84 -9.32 -21.05 10.34
C TRP A 84 -9.74 -21.90 9.16
N SER A 85 -11.00 -22.34 9.16
CA SER A 85 -11.60 -23.01 8.01
C SER A 85 -11.82 -22.01 6.88
N THR A 86 -11.42 -22.39 5.66
CA THR A 86 -11.78 -21.64 4.47
C THR A 86 -13.19 -22.04 4.07
N GLY A 87 -14.17 -21.21 4.42
CA GLY A 87 -15.56 -21.40 4.02
C GLY A 87 -15.75 -21.10 2.53
N PHE A 88 -15.27 -21.99 1.64
CA PHE A 88 -15.79 -22.30 0.30
C PHE A 88 -14.81 -23.22 -0.47
N VAL A 89 -15.19 -24.48 -0.68
CA VAL A 89 -14.64 -25.35 -1.71
C VAL A 89 -15.85 -26.04 -2.34
N PRO A 90 -16.21 -25.75 -3.62
CA PRO A 90 -17.21 -26.54 -4.34
C PRO A 90 -16.79 -28.01 -4.27
N ASP A 91 -17.72 -28.87 -3.89
CA ASP A 91 -17.52 -30.30 -3.65
C ASP A 91 -16.55 -30.95 -4.66
N GLY A 92 -15.56 -31.69 -4.12
CA GLY A 92 -14.93 -32.80 -4.86
C GLY A 92 -13.43 -32.75 -5.15
N THR A 93 -12.68 -31.68 -4.82
CA THR A 93 -11.21 -31.69 -5.00
C THR A 93 -10.48 -31.10 -3.81
N SER A 94 -10.27 -31.96 -2.81
CA SER A 94 -9.28 -31.76 -1.76
C SER A 94 -7.87 -31.65 -2.37
N THR A 95 -7.42 -30.42 -2.58
CA THR A 95 -6.04 -30.05 -2.20
C THR A 95 -6.01 -29.16 -0.97
N SER A 96 -7.17 -28.60 -0.58
CA SER A 96 -7.55 -28.48 0.81
C SER A 96 -8.11 -29.83 1.25
N GLN A 97 -7.25 -30.79 1.64
CA GLN A 97 -7.71 -31.77 2.62
C GLN A 97 -8.39 -30.95 3.70
N ARG A 98 -9.66 -31.27 4.02
CA ARG A 98 -10.26 -30.86 5.28
C ARG A 98 -9.13 -31.02 6.29
N THR A 99 -8.71 -29.93 6.94
CA THR A 99 -8.19 -30.09 8.29
C THR A 99 -9.29 -30.91 8.93
N ALA A 100 -9.05 -32.20 9.13
CA ALA A 100 -9.87 -32.94 10.05
C ALA A 100 -9.89 -32.02 11.27
N GLU A 101 -11.08 -31.59 11.68
CA GLU A 101 -11.23 -31.21 13.06
C GLU A 101 -10.84 -32.48 13.82
N SER A 102 -9.54 -32.65 14.09
CA SER A 102 -9.14 -33.37 15.27
C SER A 102 -9.88 -32.65 16.38
N SER A 103 -10.54 -33.43 17.21
CA SER A 103 -11.27 -33.00 18.40
C SER A 103 -10.40 -32.27 19.44
N GLU A 104 -9.19 -31.85 19.07
CA GLU A 104 -8.20 -31.07 19.78
C GLU A 104 -7.60 -30.11 18.75
N GLY A 105 -7.51 -28.80 19.04
CA GLY A 105 -7.16 -27.72 18.11
C GLY A 105 -5.74 -27.74 17.51
N THR A 106 -5.27 -28.87 17.01
CA THR A 106 -3.95 -29.10 16.41
C THR A 106 -3.92 -28.59 14.97
N LEU A 107 -2.92 -27.78 14.65
CA LEU A 107 -2.67 -27.34 13.27
C LEU A 107 -2.10 -28.51 12.45
N CYS A 108 -2.77 -28.89 11.37
CA CYS A 108 -2.32 -30.00 10.53
C CYS A 108 -1.35 -29.54 9.44
N ALA A 109 -0.35 -30.39 9.16
CA ALA A 109 0.45 -30.30 7.96
C ALA A 109 -0.42 -30.55 6.70
N ARG A 110 0.03 -30.05 5.55
CA ARG A 110 -0.64 -30.20 4.25
C ARG A 110 0.38 -30.56 3.19
N VAL A 111 -0.03 -31.37 2.21
CA VAL A 111 0.79 -31.67 1.04
C VAL A 111 0.69 -30.52 0.03
N ILE A 112 1.85 -29.93 -0.30
CA ILE A 112 2.01 -28.92 -1.34
C ILE A 112 2.86 -29.54 -2.45
N GLY A 113 2.27 -29.69 -3.65
CA GLY A 113 2.87 -30.50 -4.69
C GLY A 113 2.99 -31.96 -4.24
N GLU A 114 4.22 -32.40 -3.97
CA GLU A 114 4.55 -33.77 -3.53
C GLU A 114 5.15 -33.82 -2.11
N THR A 115 5.26 -32.67 -1.44
CA THR A 115 5.93 -32.56 -0.13
C THR A 115 4.94 -32.11 0.95
N GLU A 116 5.03 -32.71 2.12
CA GLU A 116 4.25 -32.31 3.29
C GLU A 116 4.93 -31.15 4.04
N PHE A 117 4.15 -30.12 4.35
CA PHE A 117 4.61 -28.94 5.07
C PHE A 117 3.71 -28.60 6.25
N HIS A 118 4.32 -28.12 7.33
CA HIS A 118 3.59 -27.54 8.46
C HIS A 118 3.29 -26.05 8.20
N PRO A 119 2.16 -25.47 8.66
CA PRO A 119 1.87 -24.05 8.43
C PRO A 119 2.95 -23.11 8.98
N ALA A 120 3.48 -23.39 10.19
CA ALA A 120 4.58 -22.61 10.78
C ALA A 120 5.84 -22.58 9.90
N GLN A 121 6.12 -23.71 9.25
CA GLN A 121 7.27 -23.85 8.34
C GLN A 121 7.10 -22.94 7.12
N VAL A 122 5.95 -23.01 6.45
CA VAL A 122 5.68 -22.19 5.25
C VAL A 122 5.61 -20.70 5.61
N ALA A 123 4.97 -20.37 6.73
CA ALA A 123 4.92 -19.01 7.24
C ALA A 123 6.31 -18.46 7.59
N GLY A 124 7.18 -19.27 8.20
CA GLY A 124 8.55 -18.84 8.51
C GLY A 124 9.37 -18.54 7.25
N TYR A 125 9.23 -19.35 6.20
CA TYR A 125 9.90 -19.10 4.92
C TYR A 125 9.38 -17.84 4.23
N TYR A 126 8.05 -17.64 4.26
CA TYR A 126 7.40 -16.43 3.78
C TYR A 126 7.91 -15.19 4.53
N ILE A 127 7.89 -15.22 5.87
CA ILE A 127 8.33 -14.11 6.73
C ILE A 127 9.81 -13.80 6.48
N LYS A 128 10.67 -14.83 6.37
CA LYS A 128 12.10 -14.67 6.05
C LYS A 128 12.31 -13.90 4.75
N CYS A 129 11.56 -14.25 3.71
CA CYS A 129 11.63 -13.59 2.42
C CYS A 129 11.20 -12.12 2.49
N ILE A 130 10.03 -11.83 3.07
CA ILE A 130 9.54 -10.44 3.14
C ILE A 130 10.40 -9.53 4.03
N LEU A 131 11.05 -10.09 5.06
CA LEU A 131 12.02 -9.36 5.87
C LEU A 131 13.29 -9.01 5.08
N GLY A 132 13.55 -9.70 3.97
CA GLY A 132 14.59 -9.33 3.00
C GLY A 132 14.30 -7.99 2.30
N PHE A 133 13.05 -7.52 2.25
CA PHE A 133 12.69 -6.22 1.68
C PHE A 133 13.01 -5.03 2.61
N VAL A 134 13.26 -5.30 3.90
CA VAL A 134 13.70 -4.25 4.83
C VAL A 134 15.01 -3.65 4.31
N PRO A 135 15.19 -2.31 4.30
CA PRO A 135 16.43 -1.70 3.82
C PRO A 135 17.67 -2.26 4.52
N GLY A 136 18.59 -2.83 3.74
CA GLY A 136 19.81 -3.51 4.25
C GLY A 136 19.60 -4.97 4.67
N GLY A 137 18.39 -5.50 4.55
CA GLY A 137 18.00 -6.83 5.01
C GLY A 137 17.81 -6.89 6.53
N TYR A 138 16.95 -7.81 6.99
CA TYR A 138 16.82 -8.09 8.41
C TYR A 138 17.85 -9.13 8.86
N THR A 139 18.60 -8.80 9.92
CA THR A 139 19.70 -9.60 10.45
C THR A 139 19.49 -10.08 11.88
N GLY A 140 18.25 -9.97 12.41
CA GLY A 140 17.95 -10.35 13.81
C GLY A 140 18.24 -9.27 14.85
N GLN A 141 18.63 -8.07 14.42
CA GLN A 141 19.15 -7.02 15.31
C GLN A 141 18.09 -6.11 15.97
N TYR A 142 16.85 -6.11 15.45
CA TYR A 142 15.79 -5.18 15.82
C TYR A 142 14.53 -5.89 16.32
N PRO A 143 13.77 -5.31 17.26
CA PRO A 143 12.48 -5.84 17.64
C PRO A 143 11.49 -5.83 16.47
N VAL A 144 10.71 -6.90 16.35
CA VAL A 144 9.68 -7.09 15.33
C VAL A 144 8.35 -7.39 16.03
N CYS A 145 7.38 -6.50 15.86
CA CYS A 145 6.01 -6.73 16.28
C CYS A 145 5.19 -7.27 15.12
N LEU A 146 4.70 -8.50 15.24
CA LEU A 146 3.75 -9.08 14.30
C LEU A 146 2.34 -8.93 14.86
N SER A 147 1.45 -8.30 14.09
CA SER A 147 0.05 -8.18 14.47
C SER A 147 -0.68 -9.52 14.28
N VAL A 148 -1.49 -9.91 15.26
CA VAL A 148 -2.33 -11.10 15.21
C VAL A 148 -3.82 -10.77 15.32
N PRO A 149 -4.71 -11.66 14.88
CA PRO A 149 -6.14 -11.54 15.19
C PRO A 149 -6.40 -11.50 16.71
N PRO A 150 -7.41 -10.75 17.21
CA PRO A 150 -7.65 -10.58 18.64
C PRO A 150 -7.98 -11.85 19.44
N ALA A 151 -8.43 -12.91 18.77
CA ALA A 151 -8.83 -14.18 19.37
C ALA A 151 -8.11 -15.37 18.72
N LEU A 152 -6.78 -15.34 18.72
CA LEU A 152 -5.96 -16.42 18.16
C LEU A 152 -5.87 -17.62 19.13
N SER A 153 -5.93 -18.84 18.62
CA SER A 153 -5.80 -20.06 19.44
C SER A 153 -4.36 -20.23 19.95
N ALA A 154 -4.17 -20.86 21.10
CA ALA A 154 -2.83 -21.12 21.65
C ALA A 154 -1.91 -21.88 20.68
N PRO A 155 -2.38 -22.92 19.95
CA PRO A 155 -1.56 -23.58 18.93
C PRO A 155 -1.13 -22.67 17.78
N ALA A 156 -1.99 -21.73 17.35
CA ALA A 156 -1.63 -20.76 16.33
C ALA A 156 -0.64 -19.70 16.82
N VAL A 157 -0.71 -19.29 18.10
CA VAL A 157 0.31 -18.42 18.72
C VAL A 157 1.67 -19.12 18.72
N VAL A 158 1.73 -20.40 19.13
CA VAL A 158 2.97 -21.20 19.11
C VAL A 158 3.51 -21.33 17.70
N ALA A 159 2.66 -21.70 16.72
CA ALA A 159 3.07 -21.86 15.34
C ALA A 159 3.58 -20.55 14.72
N LEU A 160 2.97 -19.40 15.03
CA LEU A 160 3.47 -18.10 14.58
C LEU A 160 4.80 -17.75 15.24
N HIS A 161 4.98 -18.04 16.54
CA HIS A 161 6.26 -17.84 17.23
C HIS A 161 7.36 -18.71 16.63
N GLN A 162 7.09 -19.98 16.31
CA GLN A 162 8.00 -20.86 15.58
C GLN A 162 8.35 -20.31 14.20
N ALA A 163 7.36 -19.77 13.46
CA ALA A 163 7.58 -19.14 12.17
C ALA A 163 8.50 -17.91 12.28
N CYS A 164 8.32 -17.08 13.30
CA CYS A 164 9.19 -15.93 13.57
C CYS A 164 10.63 -16.38 13.84
N PHE A 165 10.80 -17.37 14.72
CA PHE A 165 12.13 -17.91 15.03
C PHE A 165 12.82 -18.52 13.79
N LEU A 166 12.09 -19.31 13.02
CA LEU A 166 12.55 -19.90 11.76
C LEU A 166 12.94 -18.83 10.71
N SER A 167 12.28 -17.67 10.74
CA SER A 167 12.57 -16.55 9.84
C SER A 167 13.82 -15.75 10.23
N GLY A 168 14.45 -16.06 11.37
CA GLY A 168 15.63 -15.37 11.88
C GLY A 168 15.31 -14.24 12.85
N ILE A 169 14.07 -14.09 13.33
CA ILE A 169 13.72 -13.18 14.43
C ILE A 169 14.01 -13.89 15.75
N PRO A 170 14.97 -13.43 16.57
CA PRO A 170 15.21 -14.04 17.87
C PRO A 170 13.98 -13.96 18.77
N LYS A 171 13.82 -14.94 19.67
CA LYS A 171 12.71 -14.95 20.67
C LYS A 171 12.65 -13.63 21.45
N SER A 172 13.80 -13.09 21.85
CA SER A 172 13.91 -11.81 22.58
C SER A 172 13.60 -10.55 21.75
N GLN A 173 13.49 -10.68 20.43
CA GLN A 173 13.10 -9.60 19.51
C GLN A 173 11.69 -9.80 18.96
N THR A 174 11.02 -10.91 19.29
CA THR A 174 9.68 -11.23 18.78
C THR A 174 8.62 -10.65 19.71
N ILE A 175 7.73 -9.84 19.14
CA ILE A 175 6.55 -9.31 19.83
C ILE A 175 5.33 -9.77 19.04
N LEU A 176 4.42 -10.49 19.68
CA LEU A 176 3.12 -10.83 19.08
C LEU A 176 2.05 -10.01 19.79
N ALA A 177 1.32 -9.19 19.03
CA ALA A 177 0.31 -8.31 19.59
C ALA A 177 -0.99 -8.34 18.77
N PRO A 178 -2.17 -8.32 19.41
CA PRO A 178 -3.43 -8.18 18.70
C PRO A 178 -3.49 -6.92 17.82
N ARG A 179 -4.07 -7.03 16.63
CA ARG A 179 -4.19 -5.91 15.66
C ARG A 179 -4.92 -4.69 16.21
N ASP A 180 -5.87 -4.90 17.11
CA ASP A 180 -6.61 -3.83 17.78
C ASP A 180 -5.72 -3.03 18.74
N GLU A 181 -4.70 -3.65 19.34
CA GLU A 181 -3.68 -2.94 20.12
C GLU A 181 -2.78 -2.06 19.25
N ALA A 182 -2.31 -2.60 18.12
CA ALA A 182 -1.52 -1.84 17.15
C ALA A 182 -2.27 -0.58 16.67
N VAL A 183 -3.56 -0.74 16.35
CA VAL A 183 -4.41 0.37 15.88
C VAL A 183 -4.67 1.39 16.98
N ALA A 184 -4.87 0.97 18.23
CA ALA A 184 -5.08 1.88 19.34
C ALA A 184 -3.86 2.77 19.58
N VAL A 185 -2.65 2.20 19.52
CA VAL A 185 -1.39 2.94 19.65
C VAL A 185 -1.17 3.88 18.47
N TYR A 186 -1.46 3.43 17.24
CA TYR A 186 -1.35 4.30 16.07
C TYR A 186 -2.32 5.48 16.14
N PHE A 187 -3.57 5.24 16.56
CA PHE A 187 -4.55 6.28 16.78
C PHE A 187 -4.08 7.29 17.82
N HIS A 188 -3.60 6.83 18.97
CA HIS A 188 -3.08 7.69 20.02
C HIS A 188 -1.93 8.56 19.51
N HIS A 189 -0.99 7.97 18.77
CA HIS A 189 0.12 8.71 18.16
C HIS A 189 -0.37 9.79 17.19
N MET A 190 -1.34 9.47 16.32
CA MET A 190 -1.88 10.40 15.33
C MET A 190 -2.79 11.49 15.92
N GLN A 191 -3.47 11.20 17.02
CA GLN A 191 -4.44 12.09 17.65
C GLN A 191 -3.93 12.72 18.95
N TYR A 192 -2.67 12.51 19.32
CA TYR A 192 -2.12 12.92 20.62
C TYR A 192 -2.42 14.39 20.97
N GLY A 193 -2.25 15.29 20.00
CA GLY A 193 -2.52 16.73 20.18
C GLY A 193 -3.99 17.08 20.45
N ASN A 194 -4.92 16.19 20.11
CA ASN A 194 -6.37 16.34 20.27
C ASN A 194 -6.93 15.60 21.49
N LEU A 195 -6.10 14.80 22.18
CA LEU A 195 -6.52 14.06 23.37
C LEU A 195 -6.41 14.94 24.62
N ASP A 196 -7.31 14.73 25.58
CA ASP A 196 -7.25 15.37 26.90
C ASP A 196 -6.40 14.54 27.88
N GLU A 197 -5.83 15.19 28.90
CA GLU A 197 -5.00 14.51 29.92
C GLU A 197 -5.83 13.73 30.95
N LYS A 198 -7.05 14.18 31.24
CA LYS A 198 -7.90 13.66 32.31
C LYS A 198 -9.20 13.07 31.78
N THR A 199 -9.83 13.71 30.80
CA THR A 199 -11.12 13.29 30.27
C THR A 199 -10.92 12.28 29.14
N PRO A 200 -11.33 11.01 29.32
CA PRO A 200 -11.15 10.00 28.29
C PRO A 200 -12.04 10.26 27.08
N SER A 201 -11.48 10.05 25.89
CA SER A 201 -12.22 9.93 24.64
C SER A 201 -12.54 8.46 24.40
N HIS A 202 -13.82 8.14 24.27
CA HIS A 202 -14.27 6.79 23.91
C HIS A 202 -14.33 6.64 22.39
N VAL A 203 -13.63 5.64 21.85
CA VAL A 203 -13.53 5.40 20.40
C VAL A 203 -13.79 3.94 20.10
N VAL A 204 -14.64 3.68 19.11
CA VAL A 204 -14.91 2.35 18.57
C VAL A 204 -14.13 2.18 17.27
N PHE A 205 -13.27 1.18 17.19
CA PHE A 205 -12.63 0.76 15.95
C PHE A 205 -13.38 -0.41 15.34
N VAL A 206 -13.65 -0.34 14.04
CA VAL A 206 -14.22 -1.45 13.28
C VAL A 206 -13.27 -1.80 12.13
N ASP A 207 -12.66 -2.98 12.22
CA ASP A 207 -11.82 -3.56 11.19
C ASP A 207 -12.60 -4.61 10.39
N VAL A 208 -12.80 -4.35 9.11
CA VAL A 208 -13.43 -5.31 8.18
C VAL A 208 -12.38 -5.74 7.14
N GLY A 209 -11.71 -6.85 7.42
CA GLY A 209 -10.62 -7.37 6.61
C GLY A 209 -11.04 -8.29 5.47
N HIS A 210 -10.07 -9.04 4.95
CA HIS A 210 -10.31 -10.05 3.91
C HIS A 210 -10.98 -11.31 4.49
N ALA A 211 -10.39 -11.92 5.51
CA ALA A 211 -10.87 -13.20 6.08
C ALA A 211 -11.46 -13.09 7.49
N SER A 212 -11.35 -11.93 8.15
CA SER A 212 -11.87 -11.72 9.51
C SER A 212 -12.31 -10.28 9.69
N SER A 213 -13.21 -10.06 10.65
CA SER A 213 -13.65 -8.73 11.09
C SER A 213 -13.55 -8.64 12.61
N SER A 214 -13.30 -7.45 13.13
CA SER A 214 -13.32 -7.18 14.58
C SER A 214 -13.80 -5.78 14.86
N ALA A 215 -14.37 -5.58 16.04
CA ALA A 215 -14.62 -4.26 16.57
C ALA A 215 -14.20 -4.18 18.04
N CYS A 216 -13.57 -3.07 18.41
CA CYS A 216 -12.97 -2.85 19.71
C CYS A 216 -13.33 -1.46 20.23
N VAL A 217 -13.57 -1.35 21.54
CA VAL A 217 -13.84 -0.09 22.22
C VAL A 217 -12.63 0.27 23.07
N PHE A 218 -12.11 1.48 22.86
CA PHE A 218 -11.04 2.05 23.68
C PHE A 218 -11.51 3.29 24.43
N SER A 219 -10.93 3.48 25.61
CA SER A 219 -11.00 4.70 26.39
C SER A 219 -9.59 5.32 26.41
N VAL A 220 -9.43 6.51 25.83
CA VAL A 220 -8.12 7.08 25.50
C VAL A 220 -7.95 8.48 26.09
N THR A 221 -6.85 8.68 26.82
CA THR A 221 -6.34 9.99 27.26
C THR A 221 -4.95 10.22 26.66
N LYS A 222 -4.32 11.37 26.91
CA LYS A 222 -2.90 11.56 26.56
C LYS A 222 -1.98 10.53 27.23
N ASN A 223 -2.33 10.05 28.43
CA ASN A 223 -1.44 9.23 29.24
C ASN A 223 -1.81 7.74 29.25
N THR A 224 -3.05 7.40 28.90
CA THR A 224 -3.58 6.03 28.98
C THR A 224 -4.35 5.64 27.72
N ILE A 225 -4.21 4.39 27.32
CA ILE A 225 -5.11 3.70 26.39
C ILE A 225 -5.64 2.50 27.15
N GLU A 226 -6.95 2.44 27.38
CA GLU A 226 -7.62 1.32 28.02
C GLU A 226 -8.48 0.57 27.00
N LYS A 227 -8.27 -0.74 26.90
CA LYS A 227 -9.18 -1.63 26.17
C LYS A 227 -10.42 -1.90 27.03
N VAL A 228 -11.57 -1.41 26.58
CA VAL A 228 -12.86 -1.69 27.23
C VAL A 228 -13.37 -3.08 26.84
N GLY A 229 -13.21 -3.45 25.57
CA GLY A 229 -13.51 -4.81 25.10
C GLY A 229 -13.37 -4.96 23.58
N VAL A 230 -13.34 -6.20 23.12
CA VAL A 230 -13.18 -6.55 21.70
C VAL A 230 -14.07 -7.73 21.34
N HIS A 231 -14.70 -7.65 20.17
CA HIS A 231 -15.40 -8.77 19.55
C HIS A 231 -14.83 -9.01 18.16
N SER A 232 -14.73 -10.28 17.76
CA SER A 232 -14.19 -10.66 16.45
C SER A 232 -14.91 -11.85 15.86
N ILE A 233 -14.96 -11.90 14.54
CA ILE A 233 -15.50 -13.01 13.76
C ILE A 233 -14.50 -13.41 12.67
N ASN A 234 -14.40 -14.70 12.39
CA ASN A 234 -13.52 -15.24 11.33
C ASN A 234 -14.22 -15.23 9.96
N ILE A 235 -14.92 -14.13 9.67
CA ILE A 235 -15.58 -13.85 8.40
C ILE A 235 -15.18 -12.44 7.97
N GLY A 236 -14.80 -12.29 6.71
CA GLY A 236 -14.46 -11.00 6.11
C GLY A 236 -15.00 -10.88 4.68
N SER A 237 -14.53 -9.84 3.98
CA SER A 237 -14.99 -9.51 2.63
C SER A 237 -14.73 -10.58 1.56
N SER A 238 -13.90 -11.60 1.83
CA SER A 238 -13.72 -12.78 0.97
C SER A 238 -14.95 -13.67 0.89
N PHE A 239 -15.84 -13.59 1.89
CA PHE A 239 -17.12 -14.30 1.88
C PHE A 239 -17.95 -13.92 0.66
N ILE A 240 -18.00 -12.61 0.34
CA ILE A 240 -18.73 -12.09 -0.81
C ILE A 240 -18.12 -12.65 -2.10
N ASP A 241 -16.79 -12.68 -2.20
CA ASP A 241 -16.08 -13.22 -3.37
C ASP A 241 -16.45 -14.69 -3.61
N ALA A 242 -16.44 -15.50 -2.55
CA ALA A 242 -16.81 -16.91 -2.59
C ALA A 242 -18.28 -17.13 -2.96
N SER A 243 -19.21 -16.39 -2.35
CA SER A 243 -20.65 -16.49 -2.64
C SER A 243 -20.99 -16.10 -4.08
N LEU A 244 -20.28 -15.10 -4.62
CA LEU A 244 -20.39 -14.73 -6.04
C LEU A 244 -19.79 -15.82 -6.95
N CYS A 245 -18.64 -16.38 -6.58
CA CYS A 245 -18.03 -17.48 -7.33
C CYS A 245 -18.97 -18.69 -7.42
N GLU A 246 -19.59 -19.09 -6.30
CA GLU A 246 -20.59 -20.15 -6.27
C GLU A 246 -21.75 -19.89 -7.22
N TYR A 247 -22.30 -18.68 -7.14
CA TYR A 247 -23.40 -18.26 -8.01
C TYR A 247 -23.05 -18.38 -9.48
N ILE A 248 -21.88 -17.82 -9.85
CA ILE A 248 -21.44 -17.74 -11.23
C ILE A 248 -21.13 -19.13 -11.79
N VAL A 249 -20.48 -19.99 -11.00
CA VAL A 249 -20.25 -21.40 -11.38
C VAL A 249 -21.58 -22.10 -11.65
N ASN A 250 -22.56 -21.98 -10.76
CA ASN A 250 -23.87 -22.60 -10.94
C ASN A 250 -24.62 -22.07 -12.17
N GLU A 251 -24.55 -20.76 -12.44
CA GLU A 251 -25.16 -20.17 -13.63
C GLU A 251 -24.44 -20.56 -14.93
N ILE A 252 -23.12 -20.75 -14.90
CA ILE A 252 -22.35 -21.31 -16.03
C ILE A 252 -22.80 -22.74 -16.30
N GLU A 253 -22.81 -23.61 -15.30
CA GLU A 253 -23.19 -25.02 -15.46
C GLU A 253 -24.66 -25.17 -15.92
N LYS A 254 -25.54 -24.28 -15.47
CA LYS A 254 -26.94 -24.24 -15.89
C LYS A 254 -27.12 -23.77 -17.34
N LYS A 255 -26.42 -22.71 -17.77
CA LYS A 255 -26.54 -22.16 -19.14
C LYS A 255 -25.72 -22.95 -20.17
N HIS A 256 -24.64 -23.59 -19.72
CA HIS A 256 -23.72 -24.37 -20.52
C HIS A 256 -23.48 -25.73 -19.84
N PRO A 257 -24.42 -26.70 -19.94
CA PRO A 257 -24.30 -28.01 -19.29
C PRO A 257 -23.05 -28.80 -19.69
N GLN A 258 -22.49 -28.53 -20.88
CA GLN A 258 -21.22 -29.09 -21.34
C GLN A 258 -20.00 -28.54 -20.57
N CYS A 259 -20.14 -27.38 -19.91
CA CYS A 259 -19.10 -26.70 -19.15
C CYS A 259 -19.25 -27.01 -17.66
N GLN A 260 -19.06 -28.28 -17.28
CA GLN A 260 -19.06 -28.69 -15.88
C GLN A 260 -17.74 -28.29 -15.20
N LEU A 261 -17.83 -27.42 -14.20
CA LEU A 261 -16.72 -26.76 -13.51
C LEU A 261 -16.52 -27.25 -12.07
N SER A 262 -17.48 -27.99 -11.53
CA SER A 262 -17.35 -28.67 -10.24
C SER A 262 -16.05 -29.51 -10.19
N GLY A 263 -15.19 -29.24 -9.20
CA GLY A 263 -13.85 -29.84 -9.06
C GLY A 263 -12.74 -29.22 -9.94
N ASP A 264 -13.04 -28.30 -10.85
CA ASP A 264 -12.04 -27.55 -11.62
C ASP A 264 -11.54 -26.33 -10.82
N VAL A 265 -10.64 -26.59 -9.88
CA VAL A 265 -10.07 -25.55 -9.00
C VAL A 265 -9.37 -24.45 -9.79
N LYS A 266 -8.75 -24.76 -10.94
CA LYS A 266 -8.07 -23.77 -11.78
C LYS A 266 -9.06 -22.75 -12.32
N THR A 267 -10.17 -23.22 -12.89
CA THR A 267 -11.21 -22.34 -13.40
C THR A 267 -11.92 -21.60 -12.26
N CYS A 268 -12.20 -22.26 -11.14
CA CYS A 268 -12.78 -21.61 -9.97
C CYS A 268 -11.89 -20.47 -9.42
N ARG A 269 -10.56 -20.65 -9.35
CA ARG A 269 -9.63 -19.56 -8.96
C ARG A 269 -9.66 -18.40 -9.96
N ARG A 270 -9.81 -18.68 -11.26
CA ARG A 270 -10.00 -17.64 -12.29
C ARG A 270 -11.29 -16.87 -12.08
N ILE A 271 -12.40 -17.57 -11.84
CA ILE A 271 -13.71 -16.95 -11.56
C ILE A 271 -13.65 -16.12 -10.27
N LEU A 272 -13.07 -16.65 -9.19
CA LEU A 272 -12.94 -15.96 -7.91
C LEU A 272 -12.16 -14.64 -8.03
N ARG A 273 -11.10 -14.62 -8.85
CA ARG A 273 -10.33 -13.40 -9.15
C ARG A 273 -11.21 -12.34 -9.83
N GLU A 274 -12.03 -12.75 -10.79
CA GLU A 274 -12.96 -11.84 -11.46
C GLU A 274 -14.11 -11.41 -10.55
N CYS A 275 -14.59 -12.28 -9.64
CA CYS A 275 -15.56 -11.92 -8.59
C CYS A 275 -15.02 -10.83 -7.66
N LYS A 276 -13.74 -10.89 -7.28
CA LYS A 276 -13.10 -9.86 -6.45
C LYS A 276 -13.11 -8.50 -7.16
N LYS A 277 -12.69 -8.45 -8.42
CA LYS A 277 -12.72 -7.22 -9.24
C LYS A 277 -14.14 -6.69 -9.42
N LEU A 278 -15.09 -7.60 -9.64
CA LEU A 278 -16.51 -7.30 -9.77
C LEU A 278 -17.05 -6.63 -8.50
N LYS A 279 -16.78 -7.21 -7.32
CA LYS A 279 -17.13 -6.64 -6.01
C LYS A 279 -16.53 -5.25 -5.81
N GLU A 280 -15.24 -5.09 -6.10
CA GLU A 280 -14.55 -3.80 -5.99
C GLU A 280 -15.17 -2.75 -6.91
N THR A 281 -15.50 -3.11 -8.15
CA THR A 281 -16.17 -2.22 -9.10
C THR A 281 -17.57 -1.82 -8.61
N LEU A 282 -18.38 -2.80 -8.19
CA LEU A 282 -19.75 -2.58 -7.69
C LEU A 282 -19.81 -1.83 -6.36
N SER A 283 -18.69 -1.61 -5.67
CA SER A 283 -18.64 -0.68 -4.54
C SER A 283 -18.82 0.78 -4.94
N THR A 284 -18.63 1.12 -6.22
CA THR A 284 -18.70 2.50 -6.76
C THR A 284 -19.79 2.72 -7.79
N ILE A 285 -20.23 1.67 -8.50
CA ILE A 285 -21.31 1.74 -9.50
C ILE A 285 -22.41 0.71 -9.22
N ASP A 286 -23.62 0.94 -9.74
CA ASP A 286 -24.81 0.15 -9.37
C ASP A 286 -24.94 -1.16 -10.17
N GLU A 287 -24.35 -1.23 -11.35
CA GLU A 287 -24.36 -2.41 -12.20
C GLU A 287 -23.09 -2.51 -13.05
N THR A 288 -22.72 -3.75 -13.38
CA THR A 288 -21.68 -4.06 -14.36
C THR A 288 -21.91 -5.49 -14.86
N LYS A 289 -20.94 -6.08 -15.56
CA LYS A 289 -20.99 -7.47 -16.00
C LYS A 289 -19.71 -8.20 -15.63
N ILE A 290 -19.83 -9.49 -15.33
CA ILE A 290 -18.70 -10.40 -15.35
C ILE A 290 -18.57 -10.99 -16.77
N GLN A 291 -17.36 -11.01 -17.29
CA GLN A 291 -17.02 -11.55 -18.59
C GLN A 291 -15.87 -12.55 -18.42
N LEU A 292 -16.11 -13.80 -18.81
CA LEU A 292 -15.19 -14.92 -18.68
C LEU A 292 -15.02 -15.54 -20.06
N GLU A 293 -13.78 -15.57 -20.54
CA GLU A 293 -13.45 -16.07 -21.87
C GLU A 293 -12.66 -17.37 -21.79
N GLY A 294 -12.83 -18.24 -22.79
CA GLY A 294 -12.11 -19.51 -22.89
C GLY A 294 -12.26 -20.35 -21.63
N LEU A 295 -13.50 -20.58 -21.17
CA LEU A 295 -13.79 -21.61 -20.17
C LEU A 295 -13.66 -23.00 -20.83
N LYS A 296 -14.01 -24.04 -20.08
CA LYS A 296 -13.99 -25.42 -20.58
C LYS A 296 -14.80 -25.53 -21.88
N ASN A 297 -14.26 -26.27 -22.85
CA ASN A 297 -14.83 -26.42 -24.19
C ASN A 297 -15.01 -25.09 -24.95
N ASP A 298 -14.08 -24.15 -24.75
CA ASP A 298 -14.04 -22.84 -25.42
C ASP A 298 -15.34 -22.04 -25.23
N THR A 299 -15.92 -22.16 -24.02
CA THR A 299 -17.16 -21.47 -23.67
C THR A 299 -16.84 -20.08 -23.16
N ASP A 300 -17.42 -19.06 -23.79
CA ASP A 300 -17.44 -17.69 -23.27
C ASP A 300 -18.72 -17.47 -22.47
N PHE A 301 -18.60 -16.72 -21.38
CA PHE A 301 -19.72 -16.44 -20.48
C PHE A 301 -19.76 -14.97 -20.10
N VAL A 302 -20.94 -14.36 -20.24
CA VAL A 302 -21.20 -12.99 -19.83
C VAL A 302 -22.46 -12.95 -19.00
N LEU A 303 -22.39 -12.31 -17.83
CA LEU A 303 -23.52 -12.17 -16.93
C LEU A 303 -23.55 -10.76 -16.33
N PRO A 304 -24.63 -9.97 -16.54
CA PRO A 304 -24.82 -8.72 -15.84
C PRO A 304 -25.06 -8.98 -14.34
N ILE A 305 -24.44 -8.19 -13.48
CA ILE A 305 -24.55 -8.26 -12.03
C ILE A 305 -24.76 -6.86 -11.48
N THR A 306 -25.70 -6.72 -10.56
CA THR A 306 -26.01 -5.45 -9.88
C THR A 306 -25.43 -5.42 -8.47
N ARG A 307 -25.21 -4.23 -7.92
CA ARG A 307 -24.81 -4.04 -6.52
C ARG A 307 -25.83 -4.67 -5.58
N SER A 308 -27.12 -4.46 -5.83
CA SER A 308 -28.21 -5.04 -5.01
C SER A 308 -28.15 -6.57 -4.96
N PHE A 309 -27.75 -7.23 -6.05
CA PHE A 309 -27.53 -8.68 -6.04
C PHE A 309 -26.35 -9.10 -5.15
N VAL A 310 -25.24 -8.37 -5.21
CA VAL A 310 -24.08 -8.60 -4.32
C VAL A 310 -24.48 -8.39 -2.86
N GLU A 311 -25.27 -7.36 -2.57
CA GLU A 311 -25.81 -7.09 -1.23
C GLU A 311 -26.67 -8.26 -0.73
N GLN A 312 -27.53 -8.80 -1.59
CA GLN A 312 -28.32 -10.00 -1.27
C GLN A 312 -27.43 -11.21 -0.97
N ARG A 313 -26.36 -11.41 -1.74
CA ARG A 313 -25.38 -12.49 -1.49
C ARG A 313 -24.57 -12.26 -0.22
N SER A 314 -24.41 -11.01 0.22
CA SER A 314 -23.69 -10.65 1.44
C SER A 314 -24.48 -10.85 2.73
N ILE A 315 -25.79 -11.18 2.66
CA ILE A 315 -26.68 -11.28 3.84
C ILE A 315 -26.06 -12.08 4.99
N PRO A 316 -25.58 -13.32 4.81
CA PRO A 316 -25.02 -14.09 5.94
C PRO A 316 -23.80 -13.43 6.57
N PHE A 317 -22.96 -12.76 5.78
CA PHE A 317 -21.84 -12.00 6.31
C PHE A 317 -22.31 -10.75 7.06
N THR A 318 -23.29 -10.02 6.53
CA THR A 318 -23.84 -8.84 7.21
C THR A 318 -24.60 -9.17 8.49
N GLU A 319 -25.25 -10.33 8.58
CA GLU A 319 -25.90 -10.81 9.81
C GLU A 319 -24.87 -11.15 10.90
N ALA A 320 -23.78 -11.84 10.52
CA ALA A 320 -22.67 -12.12 11.44
C ALA A 320 -22.00 -10.82 11.93
N LEU A 321 -21.77 -9.88 11.01
CA LEU A 321 -21.21 -8.57 11.34
C LEU A 321 -22.15 -7.76 12.23
N GLN A 322 -23.47 -7.81 11.99
CA GLN A 322 -24.49 -7.18 12.82
C GLN A 322 -24.43 -7.70 14.26
N GLY A 323 -24.39 -9.02 14.45
CA GLY A 323 -24.26 -9.62 15.79
C GLY A 323 -23.00 -9.14 16.52
N MET A 324 -21.85 -9.10 15.84
CA MET A 324 -20.61 -8.56 16.41
C MET A 324 -20.74 -7.10 16.84
N LEU A 325 -21.33 -6.26 15.98
CA LEU A 325 -21.53 -4.82 16.27
C LEU A 325 -22.51 -4.60 17.42
N GLN A 326 -23.53 -5.45 17.58
CA GLN A 326 -24.48 -5.39 18.68
C GLN A 326 -23.83 -5.71 20.03
N GLU A 327 -22.93 -6.70 20.09
CA GLU A 327 -22.17 -6.97 21.32
C GLU A 327 -21.24 -5.81 21.67
N VAL A 328 -20.55 -5.24 20.67
CA VAL A 328 -19.70 -4.06 20.86
C VAL A 328 -20.49 -2.86 21.36
N LYS A 329 -21.70 -2.63 20.83
CA LYS A 329 -22.58 -1.54 21.26
C LYS A 329 -22.90 -1.61 22.75
N LYS A 330 -23.07 -2.81 23.32
CA LYS A 330 -23.41 -3.02 24.74
C LYS A 330 -22.29 -2.59 25.69
N ILE A 331 -21.05 -2.57 25.22
CA ILE A 331 -19.87 -2.25 26.04
C ILE A 331 -19.36 -0.82 25.82
N ILE A 332 -19.98 -0.03 24.94
CA ILE A 332 -19.64 1.39 24.77
C ILE A 332 -20.01 2.13 26.07
N PRO A 333 -19.06 2.84 26.72
CA PRO A 333 -19.38 3.61 27.90
C PRO A 333 -20.44 4.68 27.62
N SER A 334 -21.47 4.76 28.46
CA SER A 334 -22.43 5.85 28.42
C SER A 334 -21.71 7.17 28.72
N PRO A 335 -22.06 8.28 28.07
CA PRO A 335 -21.54 9.59 28.47
C PRO A 335 -21.88 9.80 29.95
N ALA A 336 -20.86 10.09 30.76
CA ALA A 336 -21.07 10.48 32.15
C ALA A 336 -22.09 11.62 32.16
N GLN A 337 -23.09 11.54 33.03
CA GLN A 337 -24.05 12.62 33.23
C GLN A 337 -23.25 13.90 33.49
N ALA A 338 -23.17 14.78 32.50
CA ALA A 338 -22.72 16.14 32.72
C ALA A 338 -23.72 16.74 33.71
N ASP A 339 -23.21 17.44 34.72
CA ASP A 339 -24.01 18.17 35.71
C ASP A 339 -25.20 18.88 35.02
N GLU A 340 -26.36 18.82 35.66
CA GLU A 340 -27.73 19.04 35.14
C GLU A 340 -28.05 20.40 34.49
N GLU A 341 -27.10 21.15 33.94
CA GLU A 341 -27.31 22.53 33.47
C GLU A 341 -27.07 22.78 31.96
N GLN A 342 -27.17 21.77 31.09
CA GLN A 342 -27.34 22.03 29.65
C GLN A 342 -28.42 21.17 28.99
N GLU A 343 -29.58 21.78 28.77
CA GLU A 343 -30.65 21.31 27.87
C GLU A 343 -30.14 21.32 26.40
N SER A 344 -29.39 20.30 26.01
CA SER A 344 -29.27 19.88 24.62
C SER A 344 -29.62 18.40 24.53
N ASN A 345 -30.83 18.10 24.09
CA ASN A 345 -31.40 16.75 23.93
C ASN A 345 -30.71 15.88 22.85
N THR A 346 -29.47 16.18 22.48
CA THR A 346 -28.67 15.39 21.53
C THR A 346 -27.73 14.47 22.30
N VAL A 347 -28.08 13.19 22.38
CA VAL A 347 -27.14 12.15 22.81
C VAL A 347 -25.91 12.22 21.90
N ALA A 348 -24.73 12.43 22.48
CA ALA A 348 -23.49 12.52 21.71
C ALA A 348 -23.24 11.18 20.99
N GLU A 349 -23.11 11.21 19.65
CA GLU A 349 -22.77 10.03 18.85
C GLU A 349 -21.38 9.50 19.25
N PRO A 350 -21.19 8.17 19.41
CA PRO A 350 -19.86 7.63 19.69
C PRO A 350 -18.93 7.88 18.50
N ARG A 351 -17.64 8.14 18.77
CA ARG A 351 -16.63 8.23 17.71
C ARG A 351 -16.34 6.82 17.19
N VAL A 352 -16.64 6.57 15.92
CA VAL A 352 -16.38 5.29 15.25
C VAL A 352 -15.33 5.51 14.17
N GLU A 353 -14.23 4.78 14.21
CA GLU A 353 -13.17 4.78 13.20
C GLU A 353 -13.15 3.42 12.47
N VAL A 354 -12.98 3.44 11.14
CA VAL A 354 -13.00 2.22 10.32
C VAL A 354 -11.68 1.95 9.62
N ILE A 355 -11.27 0.68 9.63
CA ILE A 355 -10.09 0.17 8.93
C ILE A 355 -10.41 -1.16 8.22
N GLY A 356 -9.46 -1.66 7.44
CA GLY A 356 -9.64 -2.80 6.55
C GLY A 356 -10.23 -2.40 5.20
N GLY A 357 -10.07 -3.24 4.18
CA GLY A 357 -10.61 -2.94 2.84
C GLY A 357 -12.12 -3.17 2.70
N GLY A 358 -12.70 -4.02 3.55
CA GLY A 358 -14.05 -4.53 3.40
C GLY A 358 -15.16 -3.53 3.76
N TRP A 359 -14.92 -2.59 4.67
CA TRP A 359 -15.95 -1.65 5.12
C TRP A 359 -16.41 -0.70 4.01
N ARG A 360 -15.60 -0.51 2.96
CA ARG A 360 -15.87 0.40 1.84
C ARG A 360 -17.08 -0.01 1.01
N PHE A 361 -17.51 -1.26 1.10
CA PHE A 361 -18.70 -1.70 0.38
C PHE A 361 -19.96 -1.06 1.02
N PRO A 362 -20.85 -0.40 0.25
CA PRO A 362 -21.91 0.45 0.79
C PRO A 362 -22.76 -0.20 1.89
N CYS A 363 -23.29 -1.41 1.66
CA CYS A 363 -24.13 -2.11 2.64
C CYS A 363 -23.42 -2.39 3.98
N ILE A 364 -22.09 -2.56 3.96
CA ILE A 364 -21.29 -2.76 5.17
C ILE A 364 -21.13 -1.43 5.91
N SER A 365 -20.79 -0.36 5.19
CA SER A 365 -20.65 0.97 5.79
C SER A 365 -21.96 1.45 6.42
N ASP A 366 -23.10 1.18 5.78
CA ASP A 366 -24.42 1.57 6.27
C ASP A 366 -24.87 0.70 7.44
N LEU A 367 -24.51 -0.59 7.44
CA LEU A 367 -24.71 -1.47 8.59
C LEU A 367 -23.95 -0.94 9.82
N ILE A 368 -22.67 -0.58 9.68
CA ILE A 368 -21.86 -0.05 10.80
C ILE A 368 -22.51 1.22 11.38
N LYS A 369 -22.89 2.16 10.52
CA LYS A 369 -23.59 3.40 10.94
C LYS A 369 -24.88 3.10 11.68
N ARG A 370 -25.71 2.20 11.13
CA ARG A 370 -27.02 1.84 11.69
C ARG A 370 -26.89 1.18 13.05
N GLU A 371 -26.04 0.16 13.18
CA GLU A 371 -25.93 -0.59 14.44
C GLU A 371 -25.30 0.27 15.54
N LEU A 372 -24.25 1.04 15.24
CA LEU A 372 -23.58 1.89 16.23
C LEU A 372 -24.28 3.24 16.46
N GLY A 373 -25.29 3.58 15.65
CA GLY A 373 -26.08 4.80 15.80
C GLY A 373 -25.30 6.07 15.47
N VAL A 374 -24.48 6.04 14.42
CA VAL A 374 -23.64 7.17 13.99
C VAL A 374 -23.99 7.66 12.59
N SER A 375 -23.93 8.97 12.39
CA SER A 375 -24.17 9.60 11.10
C SER A 375 -22.97 9.52 10.15
N ARG A 376 -21.75 9.42 10.71
CA ARG A 376 -20.48 9.42 9.96
C ARG A 376 -19.50 8.42 10.54
N LEU A 377 -18.69 7.83 9.65
CA LEU A 377 -17.56 6.97 10.02
C LEU A 377 -16.27 7.79 9.92
N GLY A 378 -15.42 7.68 10.93
CA GLY A 378 -14.08 8.25 10.97
C GLY A 378 -13.12 7.45 10.09
N VAL A 379 -12.29 8.18 9.35
CA VAL A 379 -11.23 7.64 8.48
C VAL A 379 -9.91 8.37 8.77
N SER A 380 -9.68 8.69 10.05
CA SER A 380 -8.50 9.45 10.47
C SER A 380 -7.20 8.66 10.34
N LEU A 381 -7.30 7.33 10.25
CA LEU A 381 -6.19 6.42 9.99
C LEU A 381 -6.28 5.90 8.56
N ASP A 382 -5.11 5.63 7.95
CA ASP A 382 -5.11 4.89 6.69
C ASP A 382 -5.66 3.48 6.91
N ALA A 383 -6.78 3.17 6.25
CA ALA A 383 -7.52 1.93 6.44
C ALA A 383 -6.71 0.65 6.14
N VAL A 384 -5.56 0.77 5.48
CA VAL A 384 -4.78 -0.36 4.99
C VAL A 384 -3.38 -0.40 5.61
N MET A 385 -2.83 0.74 6.05
CA MET A 385 -1.49 0.83 6.64
C MET A 385 -1.48 0.86 8.19
N ALA A 386 -2.59 1.27 8.81
CA ALA A 386 -2.66 1.55 10.25
C ALA A 386 -2.16 0.41 11.15
N ILE A 387 -2.43 -0.85 10.79
CA ILE A 387 -2.00 -2.01 11.59
C ILE A 387 -0.47 -2.15 11.56
N ALA A 388 0.16 -2.10 10.38
CA ALA A 388 1.61 -2.25 10.27
C ALA A 388 2.36 -1.10 10.96
N GLU A 389 1.91 0.14 10.74
CA GLU A 389 2.49 1.33 11.35
C GLU A 389 2.32 1.33 12.87
N GLY A 390 1.12 0.98 13.34
CA GLY A 390 0.83 0.78 14.75
C GLY A 390 1.68 -0.30 15.40
N SER A 391 1.90 -1.42 14.71
CA SER A 391 2.80 -2.48 15.18
C SER A 391 4.25 -1.99 15.32
N ALA A 392 4.73 -1.12 14.42
CA ALA A 392 6.09 -0.59 14.52
C ALA A 392 6.24 0.34 15.74
N ILE A 393 5.23 1.15 16.05
CA ILE A 393 5.18 1.98 17.26
C ILE A 393 5.06 1.10 18.51
N LEU A 394 4.23 0.07 18.45
CA LEU A 394 4.03 -0.85 19.56
C LEU A 394 5.31 -1.64 19.89
N ALA A 395 6.11 -1.99 18.88
CA ALA A 395 7.42 -2.60 19.07
C ALA A 395 8.36 -1.71 19.91
N GLU A 396 8.35 -0.38 19.69
CA GLU A 396 9.10 0.57 20.52
C GLU A 396 8.57 0.59 21.96
N LEU A 397 7.25 0.75 22.14
CA LEU A 397 6.62 0.83 23.46
C LEU A 397 6.89 -0.41 24.33
N ARG A 398 6.70 -1.61 23.77
CA ARG A 398 6.88 -2.88 24.50
C ARG A 398 8.35 -3.16 24.83
N THR A 399 9.28 -2.71 23.99
CA THR A 399 10.72 -2.83 24.27
C THR A 399 11.15 -1.92 25.43
N HIS A 400 10.62 -0.70 25.51
CA HIS A 400 10.93 0.22 26.61
C HIS A 400 10.39 -0.25 27.97
N VAL A 401 9.18 -0.83 27.99
CA VAL A 401 8.62 -1.41 29.23
C VAL A 401 9.53 -2.52 29.77
N ALA A 402 9.96 -3.46 28.92
CA ALA A 402 10.85 -4.56 29.33
C ALA A 402 12.18 -4.10 29.94
N LEU A 403 12.76 -3.00 29.43
CA LEU A 403 13.98 -2.41 29.98
C LEU A 403 13.74 -1.71 31.32
N SER A 404 12.58 -1.08 31.51
CA SER A 404 12.22 -0.39 32.76
C SER A 404 11.86 -1.32 33.92
N SER A 405 11.36 -2.53 33.63
CA SER A 405 11.03 -3.55 34.63
C SER A 405 12.21 -4.44 35.04
N GLY A 406 13.36 -4.35 34.37
CA GLY A 406 14.50 -5.26 34.50
C GLY A 406 15.57 -4.90 35.54
N SER A 407 15.30 -4.03 36.52
CA SER A 407 16.28 -3.63 37.54
C SER A 407 15.88 -4.05 38.96
N VAL A 408 15.65 -5.34 39.21
CA VAL A 408 15.87 -5.97 40.54
C VAL A 408 16.15 -7.46 40.30
N ASP A 409 17.42 -7.83 40.15
CA ASP A 409 17.93 -9.17 40.45
C ASP A 409 19.46 -9.12 40.56
N GLU A 410 19.96 -8.23 41.43
CA GLU A 410 21.28 -8.43 42.01
C GLU A 410 21.13 -9.35 43.23
N LYS A 411 21.68 -10.55 43.06
CA LYS A 411 21.83 -11.57 44.08
C LYS A 411 22.40 -10.96 45.37
N CYS A 412 21.69 -11.16 46.47
CA CYS A 412 22.25 -11.14 47.81
C CYS A 412 23.42 -12.11 47.89
N GLU A 413 24.65 -11.58 47.87
CA GLU A 413 25.78 -12.21 48.53
C GLU A 413 26.05 -11.48 49.85
N SER A 414 25.95 -12.26 50.92
CA SER A 414 26.25 -11.89 52.29
C SER A 414 27.64 -11.29 52.46
N LYS A 415 27.71 -10.06 52.98
CA LYS A 415 28.83 -9.61 53.81
C LYS A 415 28.32 -8.80 54.99
N ASP A 416 28.70 -9.28 56.16
CA ASP A 416 28.48 -8.69 57.48
C ASP A 416 29.15 -7.30 57.62
N ASN A 417 28.56 -6.52 58.54
CA ASN A 417 29.14 -5.46 59.39
C ASN A 417 29.79 -4.26 58.70
N GLU A 418 29.25 -3.05 58.86
CA GLU A 418 29.46 -2.17 60.03
C GLU A 418 28.74 -0.81 59.83
N GLU A 419 28.79 0.00 60.88
CA GLU A 419 27.92 1.10 61.29
C GLU A 419 27.93 2.43 60.48
N VAL A 420 26.75 3.09 60.53
CA VAL A 420 26.48 4.54 60.77
C VAL A 420 26.89 5.59 59.71
N GLY A 421 25.89 6.36 59.27
CA GLY A 421 26.08 7.73 58.76
C GLY A 421 24.94 8.25 57.86
N GLU A 422 24.04 9.05 58.44
CA GLU A 422 23.01 9.84 57.73
C GLU A 422 23.60 11.16 57.15
N PRO A 423 22.85 11.96 56.35
CA PRO A 423 23.18 12.32 54.98
C PRO A 423 23.86 13.69 54.83
N GLN A 424 24.65 13.89 53.77
CA GLN A 424 25.09 15.23 53.37
C GLN A 424 24.69 15.56 51.93
N GLN A 425 23.87 16.61 51.85
CA GLN A 425 23.57 17.41 50.67
C GLN A 425 24.86 17.88 49.98
N ALA A 426 24.96 17.67 48.68
CA ALA A 426 25.91 18.38 47.83
C ALA A 426 25.16 18.94 46.61
N GLN A 427 25.37 20.23 46.43
CA GLN A 427 24.64 21.15 45.60
C GLN A 427 24.89 20.97 44.11
N GLU A 428 23.87 21.40 43.36
CA GLU A 428 23.85 21.67 41.94
C GLU A 428 25.13 22.34 41.42
N THR A 429 25.72 21.77 40.38
CA THR A 429 26.50 22.54 39.41
C THR A 429 25.85 22.38 38.03
N LYS A 430 25.16 23.44 37.63
CA LYS A 430 24.67 23.69 36.27
C LYS A 430 25.86 23.80 35.32
N GLU A 431 26.06 22.79 34.49
CA GLU A 431 26.72 22.96 33.21
C GLU A 431 25.79 22.48 32.09
N SER A 432 25.69 23.36 31.09
CA SER A 432 24.67 23.39 30.04
C SER A 432 24.71 22.17 29.13
N ALA A 433 23.74 21.28 29.32
CA ALA A 433 23.32 20.33 28.30
C ALA A 433 22.67 21.11 27.14
N VAL A 434 23.38 21.18 26.01
CA VAL A 434 22.80 21.58 24.72
C VAL A 434 21.61 20.66 24.45
N ARG A 435 20.42 21.27 24.37
CA ARG A 435 19.14 20.59 24.17
C ARG A 435 19.18 19.76 22.89
N ALA A 436 19.13 18.44 23.04
CA ALA A 436 18.60 17.53 22.02
C ALA A 436 17.06 17.67 22.04
N SER A 437 16.55 18.78 21.53
CA SER A 437 15.11 19.01 21.32
C SER A 437 14.89 19.12 19.82
N ASP A 438 14.52 18.00 19.18
CA ASP A 438 13.74 17.93 17.93
C ASP A 438 13.41 16.45 17.59
N ARG A 439 12.89 15.70 18.58
CA ARG A 439 12.14 14.45 18.34
C ARG A 439 10.68 14.78 18.68
N HIS A 440 9.72 14.37 17.86
CA HIS A 440 8.44 13.92 18.40
C HIS A 440 8.66 12.46 18.79
N PRO A 441 9.07 12.15 20.03
CA PRO A 441 9.19 10.75 20.45
C PRO A 441 7.82 10.10 20.35
N VAL A 442 7.79 8.78 20.10
CA VAL A 442 6.59 7.98 20.40
C VAL A 442 6.16 8.35 21.80
N HIS A 443 4.93 8.85 21.93
CA HIS A 443 4.43 9.34 23.19
C HIS A 443 4.37 8.18 24.19
N GLN A 444 4.97 8.35 25.37
CA GLN A 444 4.80 7.37 26.43
C GLN A 444 3.33 7.31 26.82
N VAL A 445 2.80 6.09 26.87
CA VAL A 445 1.39 5.83 27.16
C VAL A 445 1.27 4.50 27.90
N SER A 446 0.43 4.47 28.93
CA SER A 446 0.12 3.24 29.66
C SER A 446 -0.99 2.46 28.94
N LEU A 447 -0.70 1.21 28.60
CA LEU A 447 -1.66 0.29 28.00
C LEU A 447 -2.37 -0.48 29.11
N LEU A 448 -3.68 -0.27 29.25
CA LEU A 448 -4.53 -0.90 30.27
C LEU A 448 -5.44 -1.94 29.63
N ASN A 449 -5.63 -3.09 30.29
CA ASN A 449 -6.44 -4.23 29.83
C ASN A 449 -6.02 -4.81 28.46
N PHE A 450 -4.76 -4.60 28.08
CA PHE A 450 -4.13 -5.34 26.99
C PHE A 450 -3.44 -6.57 27.58
N SER A 451 -3.40 -7.67 26.81
CA SER A 451 -2.48 -8.77 27.11
C SER A 451 -1.04 -8.24 27.16
N ASP A 452 -0.15 -8.85 27.94
CA ASP A 452 1.24 -8.38 28.11
C ASP A 452 2.14 -8.48 26.86
N GLY A 453 1.55 -8.57 25.66
CA GLY A 453 2.24 -8.31 24.39
C GLY A 453 3.44 -9.22 24.16
N GLY A 454 3.33 -10.50 24.49
CA GLY A 454 4.38 -11.48 24.23
C GLY A 454 5.50 -11.57 25.26
N ASN A 455 5.46 -10.85 26.39
CA ASN A 455 6.43 -11.09 27.48
C ASN A 455 6.30 -12.50 28.11
N ASP A 456 5.16 -13.16 27.93
CA ASP A 456 4.88 -14.55 28.31
C ASP A 456 4.86 -15.50 27.10
N LEU A 457 5.65 -15.21 26.04
CA LEU A 457 5.91 -16.22 25.02
C LEU A 457 6.64 -17.39 25.70
N LYS A 458 5.88 -18.47 25.95
CA LYS A 458 6.40 -19.70 26.55
C LYS A 458 7.63 -20.15 25.78
N GLN A 459 8.63 -20.64 26.52
CA GLN A 459 9.71 -21.38 25.90
C GLN A 459 9.12 -22.52 25.08
N PHE A 460 9.69 -22.74 23.90
CA PHE A 460 9.34 -23.89 23.09
C PHE A 460 9.59 -25.18 23.88
N SER A 461 8.70 -26.15 23.73
CA SER A 461 8.99 -27.51 24.14
C SER A 461 10.18 -28.06 23.34
N ALA A 462 10.87 -29.07 23.87
CA ALA A 462 11.99 -29.70 23.14
C ALA A 462 11.55 -30.24 21.76
N GLU A 463 10.31 -30.68 21.63
CA GLU A 463 9.73 -31.14 20.36
C GLU A 463 9.52 -30.00 19.37
N GLU A 464 9.04 -28.85 19.86
CA GLU A 464 8.85 -27.63 19.08
C GLU A 464 10.19 -27.05 18.60
N GLU A 465 11.23 -27.06 19.44
CA GLU A 465 12.58 -26.63 19.05
C GLU A 465 13.16 -27.56 17.99
N ALA A 466 13.09 -28.87 18.21
CA ALA A 466 13.56 -29.86 17.25
C ALA A 466 12.80 -29.77 15.91
N ALA A 467 11.52 -29.40 15.92
CA ALA A 467 10.76 -29.16 14.70
C ALA A 467 11.31 -27.96 13.91
N VAL A 468 11.56 -26.83 14.59
CA VAL A 468 12.11 -25.64 13.93
C VAL A 468 13.52 -25.89 13.39
N GLU A 469 14.37 -26.62 14.10
CA GLU A 469 15.70 -27.01 13.60
C GLU A 469 15.61 -27.86 12.33
N ARG A 470 14.72 -28.86 12.29
CA ARG A 470 14.48 -29.66 11.08
C ARG A 470 14.01 -28.78 9.92
N TRP A 471 13.08 -27.87 10.16
CA TRP A 471 12.57 -26.95 9.15
C TRP A 471 13.65 -25.97 8.66
N ALA A 472 14.55 -25.51 9.53
CA ALA A 472 15.67 -24.65 9.15
C ALA A 472 16.66 -25.38 8.24
N ALA A 473 16.94 -26.66 8.50
CA ALA A 473 17.77 -27.49 7.62
C ALA A 473 17.13 -27.71 6.24
N ILE A 474 15.81 -27.89 6.18
CA ILE A 474 15.06 -27.97 4.92
C ILE A 474 15.14 -26.63 4.18
N GLU A 475 14.97 -25.52 4.90
CA GLU A 475 15.03 -24.18 4.30
C GLU A 475 16.38 -23.88 3.67
N ALA A 476 17.47 -24.25 4.33
CA ALA A 476 18.81 -24.06 3.79
C ALA A 476 19.01 -24.82 2.47
N LYS A 477 18.48 -26.05 2.38
CA LYS A 477 18.52 -26.84 1.14
C LYS A 477 17.65 -26.22 0.04
N LEU A 478 16.41 -25.84 0.36
CA LEU A 478 15.50 -25.23 -0.60
C LEU A 478 16.05 -23.89 -1.11
N SER A 479 16.52 -23.02 -0.21
CA SER A 479 17.18 -21.74 -0.56
C SER A 479 18.40 -21.95 -1.47
N ALA A 480 19.23 -22.97 -1.21
CA ALA A 480 20.39 -23.27 -2.05
C ALA A 480 19.97 -23.73 -3.46
N THR A 481 18.92 -24.57 -3.56
CA THR A 481 18.35 -24.96 -4.85
C THR A 481 17.75 -23.77 -5.58
N ASP A 482 17.00 -22.90 -4.90
CA ASP A 482 16.43 -21.68 -5.47
C ASP A 482 17.55 -20.78 -6.05
N ALA A 483 18.64 -20.59 -5.29
CA ALA A 483 19.79 -19.80 -5.72
C ALA A 483 20.45 -20.39 -6.97
N LEU A 484 20.67 -21.71 -7.04
CA LEU A 484 21.24 -22.36 -8.22
C LEU A 484 20.36 -22.19 -9.47
N ILE A 485 19.03 -22.28 -9.31
CA ILE A 485 18.09 -22.04 -10.41
C ILE A 485 18.17 -20.58 -10.88
N HIS A 486 18.19 -19.63 -9.96
CA HIS A 486 18.31 -18.21 -10.30
C HIS A 486 19.63 -17.86 -10.97
N GLU A 487 20.76 -18.36 -10.46
CA GLU A 487 22.08 -18.16 -11.07
C GLU A 487 22.13 -18.72 -12.49
N ARG A 488 21.51 -19.88 -12.72
CA ARG A 488 21.42 -20.47 -14.05
C ARG A 488 20.54 -19.65 -14.99
N LEU A 489 19.35 -19.22 -14.54
CA LEU A 489 18.46 -18.36 -15.34
C LEU A 489 19.11 -17.00 -15.66
N ASP A 490 19.88 -16.44 -14.74
CA ASP A 490 20.63 -15.21 -14.97
C ASP A 490 21.71 -15.42 -16.04
N ALA A 491 22.45 -16.53 -16.00
CA ALA A 491 23.43 -16.87 -17.03
C ALA A 491 22.78 -16.97 -18.43
N ILE A 492 21.61 -17.62 -18.52
CA ILE A 492 20.82 -17.70 -19.77
C ILE A 492 20.42 -16.31 -20.23
N ASN A 493 19.85 -15.49 -19.34
CA ASN A 493 19.43 -14.14 -19.66
C ASN A 493 20.59 -13.26 -20.13
N GLN A 494 21.78 -13.39 -19.52
CA GLN A 494 22.98 -12.66 -19.94
C GLN A 494 23.42 -13.06 -21.35
N LEU A 495 23.42 -14.36 -21.66
CA LEU A 495 23.76 -14.86 -22.99
C LEU A 495 22.74 -14.41 -24.04
N ASP A 496 21.45 -14.61 -23.78
CA ASP A 496 20.35 -14.22 -24.67
C ASP A 496 20.36 -12.71 -24.93
N THR A 497 20.47 -11.91 -23.87
CA THR A 497 20.56 -10.44 -23.98
C THR A 497 21.74 -10.02 -24.84
N TYR A 498 22.92 -10.63 -24.64
CA TYR A 498 24.09 -10.33 -25.44
C TYR A 498 23.87 -10.68 -26.93
N VAL A 499 23.29 -11.85 -27.22
CA VAL A 499 23.00 -12.28 -28.60
C VAL A 499 22.02 -11.31 -29.27
N LEU A 500 20.91 -10.96 -28.61
CA LEU A 500 19.90 -10.04 -29.14
C LEU A 500 20.46 -8.62 -29.35
N GLN A 501 21.23 -8.10 -28.40
CA GLN A 501 21.91 -6.80 -28.54
C GLN A 501 22.93 -6.82 -29.68
N THR A 502 23.62 -7.95 -29.88
CA THR A 502 24.61 -8.08 -30.96
C THR A 502 23.92 -8.16 -32.32
N LEU A 503 22.78 -8.87 -32.42
CA LEU A 503 21.97 -8.88 -33.64
C LEU A 503 21.48 -7.47 -34.01
N ASP A 504 21.00 -6.68 -33.04
CA ASP A 504 20.65 -5.27 -33.27
C ASP A 504 21.88 -4.43 -33.69
N ALA A 505 23.04 -4.65 -33.06
CA ALA A 505 24.27 -3.97 -33.42
C ALA A 505 24.74 -4.30 -34.84
N VAL A 506 24.56 -5.54 -35.31
CA VAL A 506 24.88 -5.94 -36.70
C VAL A 506 24.09 -5.12 -37.71
N ASP A 507 22.83 -4.80 -37.42
CA ASP A 507 22.00 -3.99 -38.31
C ASP A 507 22.54 -2.56 -38.42
N HIS A 508 23.07 -2.01 -37.33
CA HIS A 508 23.47 -0.61 -37.21
C HIS A 508 24.97 -0.34 -37.37
N CYS A 509 25.83 -1.37 -37.41
CA CYS A 509 27.27 -1.19 -37.56
C CYS A 509 27.68 -0.83 -39.00
N ASP A 510 28.88 -0.29 -39.15
CA ASP A 510 29.45 0.20 -40.41
C ASP A 510 30.06 -0.93 -41.28
N ALA A 511 29.74 -2.20 -41.02
CA ALA A 511 30.29 -3.36 -41.74
C ALA A 511 29.61 -3.59 -43.12
N ASP A 512 30.28 -4.32 -44.00
CA ASP A 512 29.67 -4.74 -45.28
C ASP A 512 28.63 -5.86 -45.11
N ASN A 513 27.79 -6.06 -46.13
CA ASN A 513 26.70 -7.04 -46.05
C ASN A 513 27.20 -8.47 -45.82
N THR A 514 28.34 -8.85 -46.40
CA THR A 514 28.90 -10.20 -46.23
C THR A 514 29.33 -10.46 -44.79
N THR A 515 29.96 -9.47 -44.15
CA THR A 515 30.36 -9.51 -42.75
C THR A 515 29.13 -9.53 -41.83
N LYS A 516 28.10 -8.73 -42.14
CA LYS A 516 26.83 -8.74 -41.41
C LYS A 516 26.13 -10.10 -41.51
N ASP A 517 26.06 -10.69 -42.69
CA ASP A 517 25.41 -11.99 -42.91
C ASP A 517 26.15 -13.13 -42.20
N ALA A 518 27.50 -13.09 -42.18
CA ALA A 518 28.31 -14.04 -41.43
C ALA A 518 28.05 -13.92 -39.91
N ALA A 519 28.02 -12.70 -39.37
CA ALA A 519 27.72 -12.46 -37.95
C ALA A 519 26.30 -12.94 -37.58
N ARG A 520 25.29 -12.64 -38.40
CA ARG A 520 23.91 -13.11 -38.19
C ARG A 520 23.84 -14.64 -38.18
N SER A 521 24.47 -15.29 -39.15
CA SER A 521 24.48 -16.76 -39.23
C SER A 521 25.05 -17.40 -37.97
N TYR A 522 26.18 -16.87 -37.46
CA TYR A 522 26.75 -17.33 -36.21
C TYR A 522 25.82 -17.08 -35.01
N LEU A 523 25.32 -15.86 -34.86
CA LEU A 523 24.44 -15.48 -33.75
C LEU A 523 23.12 -16.25 -33.73
N TYR A 524 22.52 -16.55 -34.89
CA TYR A 524 21.34 -17.40 -34.96
C TYR A 524 21.62 -18.84 -34.51
N GLY A 525 22.82 -19.37 -34.77
CA GLY A 525 23.21 -20.66 -34.21
C GLY A 525 23.31 -20.65 -32.67
N ILE A 526 23.76 -19.53 -32.09
CA ILE A 526 23.77 -19.37 -30.62
C ILE A 526 22.37 -19.18 -30.06
N ASP A 527 21.53 -18.41 -30.76
CA ASP A 527 20.13 -18.18 -30.43
C ASP A 527 19.33 -19.50 -30.42
N ASP A 528 19.56 -20.38 -31.39
CA ASP A 528 19.01 -21.74 -31.43
C ASP A 528 19.47 -22.57 -30.23
N TYR A 529 20.76 -22.50 -29.87
CA TYR A 529 21.29 -23.14 -28.66
C TYR A 529 20.59 -22.63 -27.39
N VAL A 530 20.42 -21.32 -27.23
CA VAL A 530 19.71 -20.71 -26.09
C VAL A 530 18.27 -21.23 -25.99
N ARG A 531 17.57 -21.37 -27.12
CA ARG A 531 16.16 -21.80 -27.12
C ARG A 531 15.93 -23.30 -26.96
N SER A 532 16.93 -24.14 -27.20
CA SER A 532 16.75 -25.60 -27.29
C SER A 532 17.67 -26.40 -26.38
N GLU A 533 18.99 -26.23 -26.50
CA GLU A 533 20.00 -27.06 -25.85
C GLU A 533 20.41 -26.54 -24.47
N CYS A 534 20.38 -25.21 -24.28
CA CYS A 534 20.78 -24.52 -23.05
C CYS A 534 19.95 -24.91 -21.82
N ASN A 535 18.77 -25.51 -22.02
CA ASN A 535 17.88 -25.95 -20.94
C ASN A 535 18.45 -27.02 -20.01
N ASN A 536 19.49 -27.76 -20.44
CA ASN A 536 20.11 -28.82 -19.64
C ASN A 536 21.50 -28.45 -19.09
N ASP A 537 22.07 -27.34 -19.54
CA ASP A 537 23.41 -26.92 -19.15
C ASP A 537 23.42 -26.21 -17.80
N ASP A 538 24.51 -26.40 -17.06
CA ASP A 538 24.76 -25.65 -15.83
C ASP A 538 25.23 -24.21 -16.13
N LYS A 539 25.25 -23.36 -15.09
CA LYS A 539 25.63 -21.95 -15.24
C LYS A 539 27.04 -21.77 -15.79
N ASP A 540 27.97 -22.66 -15.48
CA ASP A 540 29.39 -22.48 -15.83
C ASP A 540 29.60 -22.75 -17.33
N ILE A 541 28.90 -23.76 -17.87
CA ILE A 541 28.85 -24.03 -19.32
C ILE A 541 28.26 -22.84 -20.07
N ILE A 542 27.15 -22.28 -19.56
CA ILE A 542 26.46 -21.14 -20.21
C ILE A 542 27.35 -19.89 -20.19
N HIS A 543 28.01 -19.60 -19.07
CA HIS A 543 28.98 -18.50 -18.99
C HIS A 543 30.18 -18.73 -19.91
N ALA A 544 30.72 -19.95 -19.99
CA ALA A 544 31.79 -20.27 -20.92
C ALA A 544 31.35 -20.02 -22.37
N LYS A 545 30.10 -20.35 -22.70
CA LYS A 545 29.52 -20.05 -24.02
C LYS A 545 29.42 -18.54 -24.26
N LEU A 546 28.98 -17.76 -23.29
CA LEU A 546 28.97 -16.30 -23.39
C LEU A 546 30.38 -15.73 -23.63
N VAL A 547 31.40 -16.25 -22.95
CA VAL A 547 32.80 -15.83 -23.15
C VAL A 547 33.28 -16.21 -24.56
N GLU A 548 32.98 -17.43 -25.03
CA GLU A 548 33.29 -17.88 -26.38
C GLU A 548 32.66 -16.97 -27.44
N VAL A 549 31.37 -16.66 -27.29
CA VAL A 549 30.61 -15.82 -28.23
C VAL A 549 31.15 -14.39 -28.24
N LYS A 550 31.45 -13.82 -27.07
CA LYS A 550 32.10 -12.49 -26.97
C LYS A 550 33.44 -12.46 -27.70
N ALA A 551 34.31 -13.45 -27.44
CA ALA A 551 35.61 -13.54 -28.09
C ALA A 551 35.49 -13.73 -29.61
N HIS A 552 34.51 -14.52 -30.08
CA HIS A 552 34.25 -14.70 -31.51
C HIS A 552 33.86 -13.36 -32.18
N ILE A 553 32.94 -12.61 -31.57
CA ILE A 553 32.49 -11.32 -32.10
C ILE A 553 33.66 -10.31 -32.11
N GLU A 554 34.45 -10.25 -31.05
CA GLU A 554 35.61 -9.35 -30.96
C GLU A 554 36.68 -9.68 -32.02
N GLU A 555 36.99 -10.97 -32.23
CA GLU A 555 38.02 -11.41 -33.17
C GLU A 555 37.57 -11.32 -34.63
N LYS A 556 36.34 -11.74 -34.94
CA LYS A 556 35.85 -11.89 -36.32
C LYS A 556 35.05 -10.70 -36.83
N HIS A 557 34.52 -9.86 -35.95
CA HIS A 557 33.60 -8.77 -36.29
C HIS A 557 33.91 -7.46 -35.53
N PRO A 558 35.13 -6.89 -35.67
CA PRO A 558 35.56 -5.72 -34.91
C PRO A 558 34.72 -4.45 -35.16
N GLU A 559 34.01 -4.36 -36.27
CA GLU A 559 33.08 -3.27 -36.58
C GLU A 559 31.90 -3.20 -35.61
N ILE A 560 31.47 -4.36 -35.09
CA ILE A 560 30.42 -4.46 -34.07
C ILE A 560 30.95 -3.93 -32.74
N GLU A 561 32.17 -4.30 -32.34
CA GLU A 561 32.76 -3.77 -31.10
C GLU A 561 32.96 -2.25 -31.18
N LYS A 562 33.34 -1.73 -32.35
CA LYS A 562 33.39 -0.28 -32.58
C LYS A 562 32.02 0.39 -32.44
N TYR A 563 30.95 -0.27 -32.85
CA TYR A 563 29.58 0.21 -32.62
C TYR A 563 29.24 0.20 -31.13
N TYR A 564 29.54 -0.89 -30.41
CA TYR A 564 29.34 -0.96 -28.97
C TYR A 564 30.06 0.14 -28.20
N GLU A 565 31.30 0.45 -28.56
CA GLU A 565 32.04 1.54 -27.92
C GLU A 565 31.37 2.90 -28.15
N LYS A 566 30.87 3.18 -29.36
CA LYS A 566 30.08 4.39 -29.64
C LYS A 566 28.83 4.46 -28.74
N VAL A 567 28.09 3.36 -28.62
CA VAL A 567 26.87 3.28 -27.79
C VAL A 567 27.22 3.47 -26.30
N ARG A 568 28.27 2.83 -25.80
CA ARG A 568 28.74 2.97 -24.41
C ARG A 568 29.12 4.42 -24.07
N VAL A 569 29.86 5.09 -24.95
CA VAL A 569 30.23 6.50 -24.78
C VAL A 569 28.99 7.40 -24.74
N GLU A 570 28.01 7.16 -25.63
CA GLU A 570 26.78 7.94 -25.63
C GLU A 570 25.92 7.69 -24.38
N ALA A 571 25.80 6.43 -23.95
CA ALA A 571 25.08 6.06 -22.73
C ALA A 571 25.70 6.69 -21.48
N LYS A 572 27.03 6.63 -21.34
CA LYS A 572 27.76 7.27 -20.25
C LYS A 572 27.54 8.78 -20.23
N ARG A 573 27.56 9.45 -21.39
CA ARG A 573 27.24 10.88 -21.49
C ARG A 573 25.82 11.18 -20.99
N LYS A 574 24.82 10.38 -21.38
CA LYS A 574 23.42 10.53 -20.93
C LYS A 574 23.28 10.30 -19.42
N GLU A 575 23.97 9.30 -18.88
CA GLU A 575 23.98 9.03 -17.43
C GLU A 575 24.60 10.17 -16.64
N GLU A 576 25.75 10.70 -17.07
CA GLU A 576 26.40 11.87 -16.46
C GLU A 576 25.48 13.12 -16.49
N GLU A 577 24.74 13.32 -17.58
CA GLU A 577 23.72 14.37 -17.67
C GLU A 577 22.56 14.14 -16.69
N LEU A 578 22.09 12.90 -16.55
CA LEU A 578 21.02 12.54 -15.60
C LEU A 578 21.46 12.72 -14.15
N ILE A 579 22.70 12.33 -13.81
CA ILE A 579 23.29 12.52 -12.48
C ILE A 579 23.37 14.01 -12.16
N LYS A 580 23.85 14.84 -13.10
CA LYS A 580 23.86 16.30 -12.94
C LYS A 580 22.45 16.84 -12.70
N LEU A 581 21.45 16.35 -13.44
CA LEU A 581 20.06 16.76 -13.26
C LEU A 581 19.51 16.34 -11.89
N SER A 582 19.84 15.13 -11.42
CA SER A 582 19.42 14.61 -10.11
C SER A 582 20.11 15.33 -8.96
N GLN A 583 21.39 15.68 -9.10
CA GLN A 583 22.11 16.49 -8.12
C GLN A 583 21.52 17.90 -8.03
N GLN A 584 21.22 18.53 -9.18
CA GLN A 584 20.52 19.81 -9.21
C GLN A 584 19.15 19.72 -8.53
N GLN A 585 18.39 18.64 -8.75
CA GLN A 585 17.11 18.42 -8.06
C GLN A 585 17.29 18.24 -6.55
N LYS A 586 18.29 17.48 -6.10
CA LYS A 586 18.58 17.28 -4.67
C LYS A 586 19.01 18.57 -3.97
N GLU A 587 19.86 19.37 -4.62
CA GLU A 587 20.25 20.70 -4.10
C GLU A 587 19.03 21.63 -4.02
N GLU A 588 18.17 21.62 -5.03
CA GLU A 588 16.91 22.38 -5.03
C GLU A 588 15.94 21.91 -3.92
N ASP A 589 15.92 20.62 -3.60
CA ASP A 589 15.09 20.04 -2.53
C ASP A 589 15.68 20.31 -1.12
N GLU A 590 17.01 20.28 -0.96
CA GLU A 590 17.67 20.58 0.32
C GLU A 590 17.54 22.06 0.73
N ASP A 591 17.39 22.97 -0.24
CA ASP A 591 17.16 24.40 0.00
C ASP A 591 15.73 24.71 0.52
N LEU A 592 14.81 23.74 0.51
CA LEU A 592 13.43 23.88 0.99
C LEU A 592 13.30 23.69 2.50
N LYS A 593 14.23 24.20 3.33
CA LYS A 593 14.22 23.99 4.80
C LYS A 593 13.30 24.98 5.54
N SER A 594 13.15 26.21 5.04
CA SER A 594 12.31 27.26 5.66
C SER A 594 11.26 27.85 4.70
N ASP A 595 10.14 28.34 5.25
CA ASP A 595 9.06 28.94 4.46
C ASP A 595 9.48 30.16 3.62
N PRO A 596 10.33 31.08 4.11
CA PRO A 596 10.88 32.15 3.26
C PRO A 596 11.70 31.62 2.07
N GLN A 597 12.43 30.52 2.25
CA GLN A 597 13.16 29.87 1.15
C GLN A 597 12.20 29.21 0.17
N ARG A 598 11.18 28.47 0.65
CA ARG A 598 10.13 27.87 -0.18
C ARG A 598 9.42 28.93 -1.04
N LEU A 599 9.08 30.09 -0.47
CA LEU A 599 8.52 31.23 -1.20
C LEU A 599 9.47 31.75 -2.29
N ARG A 600 10.77 31.90 -1.99
CA ARG A 600 11.79 32.32 -2.96
C ARG A 600 11.93 31.31 -4.11
N VAL A 601 11.94 30.01 -3.81
CA VAL A 601 12.05 28.95 -4.84
C VAL A 601 10.78 28.90 -5.69
N ALA A 602 9.59 28.94 -5.09
CA ALA A 602 8.33 29.01 -5.81
C ALA A 602 8.27 30.22 -6.76
N GLN A 603 8.75 31.38 -6.29
CA GLN A 603 8.88 32.59 -7.11
C GLN A 603 9.82 32.38 -8.30
N LYS A 604 11.00 31.78 -8.09
CA LYS A 604 11.96 31.46 -9.16
C LYS A 604 11.35 30.49 -10.19
N ARG A 605 10.61 29.47 -9.76
CA ARG A 605 9.90 28.54 -10.65
C ARG A 605 8.82 29.23 -11.47
N ARG A 606 8.06 30.14 -10.85
CA ARG A 606 7.08 30.99 -11.54
C ARG A 606 7.76 31.84 -12.63
N GLU A 607 8.89 32.47 -12.34
CA GLU A 607 9.66 33.26 -13.31
C GLU A 607 10.22 32.41 -14.46
N GLN A 608 10.73 31.21 -14.16
CA GLN A 608 11.13 30.23 -15.18
C GLN A 608 9.96 29.86 -16.10
N GLY A 609 8.78 29.59 -15.52
CA GLY A 609 7.57 29.33 -16.28
C GLY A 609 7.18 30.50 -17.17
N GLN A 610 7.29 31.74 -16.69
CA GLN A 610 7.01 32.94 -17.49
C GLN A 610 7.98 33.12 -18.66
N ASN A 611 9.26 32.79 -18.48
CA ASN A 611 10.25 32.86 -19.55
C ASN A 611 10.00 31.79 -20.62
N LEU A 612 9.70 30.55 -20.22
CA LEU A 612 9.32 29.48 -21.15
C LEU A 612 8.02 29.80 -21.89
N PHE A 613 7.06 30.42 -21.21
CA PHE A 613 5.82 30.88 -21.84
C PHE A 613 6.09 31.91 -22.95
N LYS A 614 7.04 32.84 -22.75
CA LYS A 614 7.44 33.80 -23.79
C LYS A 614 8.13 33.12 -24.99
N GLN A 615 8.77 31.98 -24.77
CA GLN A 615 9.42 31.16 -25.80
C GLN A 615 8.45 30.20 -26.51
N GLU A 616 7.15 30.29 -26.20
CA GLU A 616 6.10 29.41 -26.73
C GLU A 616 6.24 27.92 -26.35
N CYS A 617 7.08 27.60 -25.36
CA CYS A 617 7.21 26.27 -24.75
C CYS A 617 6.11 26.03 -23.72
N TRP A 618 4.87 25.88 -24.18
CA TRP A 618 3.66 25.91 -23.33
C TRP A 618 3.58 24.78 -22.30
N GLN A 619 4.03 23.57 -22.69
CA GLN A 619 3.99 22.38 -21.83
C GLN A 619 5.04 22.49 -20.72
N GLU A 620 6.27 22.86 -21.06
CA GLU A 620 7.35 23.06 -20.10
C GLU A 620 7.04 24.23 -19.16
N ALA A 621 6.48 25.32 -19.69
CA ALA A 621 6.00 26.45 -18.88
C ALA A 621 4.95 26.00 -17.86
N GLN A 622 3.96 25.21 -18.30
CA GLN A 622 2.92 24.65 -17.42
C GLN A 622 3.54 23.81 -16.30
N THR A 623 4.50 22.93 -16.62
CA THR A 623 5.21 22.11 -15.62
C THR A 623 5.89 22.98 -14.57
N ARG A 624 6.57 24.07 -14.95
CA ARG A 624 7.21 24.99 -13.99
C ARG A 624 6.21 25.70 -13.07
N PHE A 625 5.04 26.09 -13.58
CA PHE A 625 4.00 26.69 -12.73
C PHE A 625 3.37 25.67 -11.76
N VAL A 626 3.19 24.42 -12.18
CA VAL A 626 2.70 23.35 -11.29
C VAL A 626 3.71 23.05 -10.19
N GLN A 627 5.00 23.00 -10.53
CA GLN A 627 6.08 22.86 -9.54
C GLN A 627 6.06 24.00 -8.52
N ALA A 628 5.86 25.25 -8.97
CA ALA A 628 5.72 26.39 -8.07
C ALA A 628 4.55 26.22 -7.09
N LEU A 629 3.37 25.80 -7.57
CA LEU A 629 2.19 25.55 -6.72
C LEU A 629 2.42 24.41 -5.71
N ALA A 630 3.10 23.33 -6.13
CA ALA A 630 3.43 22.22 -5.25
C ALA A 630 4.31 22.67 -4.07
N ILE A 631 5.33 23.50 -4.33
CA ILE A 631 6.20 24.06 -3.29
C ILE A 631 5.42 24.97 -2.33
N LEU A 632 4.49 25.79 -2.85
CA LEU A 632 3.64 26.64 -2.02
C LEU A 632 2.65 25.84 -1.14
N GLY A 633 2.30 24.63 -1.56
CA GLY A 633 1.49 23.70 -0.76
C GLY A 633 2.20 23.19 0.49
N GLN A 634 3.53 23.26 0.54
CA GLN A 634 4.37 22.73 1.62
C GLN A 634 4.81 23.80 2.65
N LEU A 635 4.13 24.96 2.69
CA LEU A 635 4.38 25.99 3.71
C LEU A 635 3.78 25.58 5.05
N TYR A 636 4.58 25.61 6.13
CA TYR A 636 4.19 25.13 7.47
C TYR A 636 3.61 26.25 8.35
N ASP A 637 4.12 27.47 8.23
CA ASP A 637 3.68 28.64 9.00
C ASP A 637 2.59 29.41 8.25
N THR A 638 1.35 29.07 8.60
CA THR A 638 0.14 29.79 8.18
C THR A 638 -0.27 30.88 9.17
N SER A 639 0.60 31.32 10.07
CA SER A 639 0.30 32.43 11.00
C SER A 639 0.84 33.79 10.51
N SER A 640 1.89 33.80 9.68
CA SER A 640 2.44 35.03 9.09
C SER A 640 1.58 35.55 7.92
N GLU A 641 0.94 36.71 8.12
CA GLU A 641 0.15 37.40 7.09
C GLU A 641 0.99 37.79 5.85
N GLU A 642 2.29 38.05 6.03
CA GLU A 642 3.20 38.34 4.91
C GLU A 642 3.42 37.10 4.02
N ASN A 643 3.61 35.94 4.63
CA ASN A 643 3.81 34.68 3.89
C ASN A 643 2.53 34.24 3.18
N LYS A 644 1.35 34.42 3.82
CA LYS A 644 0.05 34.18 3.18
C LYS A 644 -0.15 35.05 1.95
N THR A 645 0.16 36.34 2.07
CA THR A 645 -0.01 37.30 0.97
C THR A 645 0.87 36.90 -0.21
N LYS A 646 2.17 36.65 0.02
CA LYS A 646 3.10 36.19 -1.02
C LYS A 646 2.69 34.85 -1.64
N LYS A 647 2.24 33.89 -0.82
CA LYS A 647 1.72 32.60 -1.31
C LYS A 647 0.54 32.82 -2.26
N ASN A 648 -0.43 33.63 -1.86
CA ASN A 648 -1.63 33.88 -2.65
C ASN A 648 -1.31 34.62 -3.96
N GLU A 649 -0.38 35.58 -3.94
CA GLU A 649 0.10 36.29 -5.14
C GLU A 649 0.77 35.34 -6.14
N ILE A 650 1.70 34.50 -5.67
CA ILE A 650 2.42 33.53 -6.52
C ILE A 650 1.41 32.49 -7.05
N SER A 651 0.54 31.95 -6.20
CA SER A 651 -0.49 30.97 -6.58
C SER A 651 -1.46 31.52 -7.62
N LEU A 652 -1.97 32.75 -7.43
CA LEU A 652 -2.86 33.41 -8.37
C LEU A 652 -2.17 33.57 -9.74
N SER A 653 -0.92 34.05 -9.74
CA SER A 653 -0.14 34.17 -10.97
C SER A 653 0.10 32.81 -11.65
N CYS A 654 0.38 31.75 -10.90
CA CYS A 654 0.58 30.41 -11.45
C CYS A 654 -0.71 29.86 -12.06
N HIS A 655 -1.83 29.89 -11.36
CA HIS A 655 -3.12 29.42 -11.87
C HIS A 655 -3.55 30.16 -13.15
N LEU A 656 -3.38 31.49 -13.18
CA LEU A 656 -3.65 32.27 -14.40
C LEU A 656 -2.75 31.83 -15.56
N ASN A 657 -1.45 31.65 -15.33
CA ASN A 657 -0.54 31.26 -16.41
C ASN A 657 -0.75 29.81 -16.86
N ILE A 658 -1.06 28.88 -15.96
CA ILE A 658 -1.45 27.49 -16.29
C ILE A 658 -2.71 27.48 -17.14
N ALA A 659 -3.72 28.29 -16.79
CA ALA A 659 -4.91 28.46 -17.62
C ALA A 659 -4.55 29.01 -19.01
N SER A 660 -3.62 29.96 -19.09
CA SER A 660 -3.13 30.48 -20.38
C SER A 660 -2.43 29.42 -21.23
N CYS A 661 -1.53 28.62 -20.64
CA CYS A 661 -0.91 27.48 -21.32
C CYS A 661 -1.97 26.48 -21.79
N SER A 662 -2.93 26.18 -20.93
CA SER A 662 -3.99 25.19 -21.22
C SER A 662 -4.90 25.65 -22.36
N VAL A 663 -5.18 26.95 -22.48
CA VAL A 663 -5.87 27.53 -23.65
C VAL A 663 -5.06 27.30 -24.93
N LYS A 664 -3.73 27.54 -24.90
CA LYS A 664 -2.84 27.30 -26.06
C LYS A 664 -2.77 25.81 -26.45
N LEU A 665 -2.89 24.91 -25.47
CA LEU A 665 -2.86 23.46 -25.67
C LEU A 665 -4.23 22.83 -25.94
N GLY A 666 -5.33 23.61 -25.93
CA GLY A 666 -6.69 23.09 -26.12
C GLY A 666 -7.22 22.24 -24.96
N LEU A 667 -6.61 22.32 -23.77
CA LEU A 667 -6.97 21.54 -22.58
C LEU A 667 -8.06 22.25 -21.76
N TRP A 668 -9.28 22.31 -22.27
CA TRP A 668 -10.36 23.16 -21.74
C TRP A 668 -10.77 22.86 -20.29
N ARG A 669 -10.77 21.58 -19.87
CA ARG A 669 -11.05 21.22 -18.46
C ARG A 669 -10.00 21.78 -17.50
N ASN A 670 -8.72 21.77 -17.91
CA ASN A 670 -7.63 22.32 -17.10
C ASN A 670 -7.74 23.84 -16.98
N VAL A 671 -8.23 24.53 -18.04
CA VAL A 671 -8.54 25.95 -17.99
C VAL A 671 -9.61 26.24 -16.93
N ILE A 672 -10.70 25.48 -16.92
CA ILE A 672 -11.80 25.65 -15.97
C ILE A 672 -11.29 25.51 -14.53
N ASN A 673 -10.62 24.40 -14.22
CA ASN A 673 -10.12 24.13 -12.86
C ASN A 673 -9.17 25.24 -12.36
N ASN A 674 -8.19 25.63 -13.18
CA ASN A 674 -7.23 26.65 -12.79
C ASN A 674 -7.85 28.05 -12.68
N CYS A 675 -8.82 28.38 -13.54
CA CYS A 675 -9.53 29.66 -13.41
C CYS A 675 -10.43 29.69 -12.17
N THR A 676 -11.05 28.56 -11.80
CA THR A 676 -11.82 28.45 -10.56
C THR A 676 -10.92 28.65 -9.34
N ASN A 677 -9.77 27.98 -9.27
CA ASN A 677 -8.80 28.19 -8.19
C ASN A 677 -8.27 29.64 -8.15
N ALA A 678 -8.04 30.26 -9.31
CA ALA A 678 -7.67 31.67 -9.38
C ALA A 678 -8.78 32.61 -8.84
N LEU A 679 -10.05 32.26 -9.05
CA LEU A 679 -11.21 33.03 -8.58
C LEU A 679 -11.51 32.82 -7.09
N GLU A 680 -11.11 31.68 -6.52
CA GLU A 680 -11.11 31.48 -5.06
C GLU A 680 -10.09 32.40 -4.38
N LEU A 681 -8.93 32.61 -5.00
CA LEU A 681 -7.88 33.52 -4.48
C LEU A 681 -8.19 35.00 -4.73
N SER A 682 -8.76 35.31 -5.89
CA SER A 682 -9.14 36.67 -6.28
C SER A 682 -10.52 36.63 -6.95
N PRO A 683 -11.58 36.77 -6.14
CA PRO A 683 -12.94 36.89 -6.67
C PRO A 683 -12.99 38.04 -7.68
N ASN A 684 -13.70 37.84 -8.79
CA ASN A 684 -13.86 38.83 -9.85
C ASN A 684 -12.56 39.16 -10.62
N HIS A 685 -11.62 38.22 -10.74
CA HIS A 685 -10.42 38.42 -11.57
C HIS A 685 -10.75 38.37 -13.07
N PRO A 686 -10.59 39.46 -13.87
CA PRO A 686 -11.13 39.53 -15.23
C PRO A 686 -10.55 38.49 -16.20
N LYS A 687 -9.24 38.21 -16.13
CA LYS A 687 -8.59 37.22 -17.00
C LYS A 687 -9.02 35.79 -16.68
N ALA A 688 -9.37 35.51 -15.43
CA ALA A 688 -9.83 34.17 -15.03
C ALA A 688 -11.25 33.93 -15.54
N LEU A 689 -12.14 34.91 -15.34
CA LEU A 689 -13.51 34.88 -15.88
C LEU A 689 -13.51 34.77 -17.40
N PHE A 690 -12.71 35.58 -18.10
CA PHE A 690 -12.62 35.52 -19.57
C PHE A 690 -12.15 34.15 -20.08
N ARG A 691 -11.07 33.60 -19.52
CA ARG A 691 -10.52 32.29 -19.95
C ARG A 691 -11.44 31.12 -19.58
N ARG A 692 -12.11 31.18 -18.43
CA ARG A 692 -13.09 30.17 -18.02
C ARG A 692 -14.33 30.20 -18.92
N GLY A 693 -14.81 31.41 -19.25
CA GLY A 693 -15.87 31.62 -20.22
C GLY A 693 -15.52 31.08 -21.63
N GLN A 694 -14.28 31.30 -22.10
CA GLN A 694 -13.77 30.67 -23.33
C GLN A 694 -13.79 29.15 -23.27
N ALA A 695 -13.36 28.56 -22.15
CA ALA A 695 -13.33 27.12 -21.98
C ALA A 695 -14.73 26.50 -21.92
N TYR A 696 -15.68 27.11 -21.22
CA TYR A 696 -17.08 26.69 -21.21
C TYR A 696 -17.70 26.75 -22.61
N LEU A 697 -17.41 27.82 -23.37
CA LEU A 697 -17.87 27.94 -24.75
C LEU A 697 -17.34 26.81 -25.64
N SER A 698 -16.05 26.46 -25.52
CA SER A 698 -15.43 25.33 -26.23
C SER A 698 -15.99 23.97 -25.80
N MET A 699 -16.39 23.83 -24.53
CA MET A 699 -17.01 22.63 -23.97
C MET A 699 -18.52 22.55 -24.22
N LYS A 700 -19.09 23.54 -24.92
CA LYS A 700 -20.54 23.68 -25.21
C LYS A 700 -21.43 23.89 -23.99
N ASP A 701 -20.88 24.35 -22.88
CA ASP A 701 -21.64 24.84 -21.73
C ASP A 701 -21.92 26.33 -21.92
N PHE A 702 -22.90 26.63 -22.76
CA PHE A 702 -23.12 28.01 -23.23
C PHE A 702 -23.71 28.93 -22.16
N ASP A 703 -24.53 28.41 -21.23
CA ASP A 703 -25.08 29.22 -20.13
C ASP A 703 -23.97 29.65 -19.15
N ALA A 704 -23.08 28.73 -18.75
CA ALA A 704 -21.92 29.08 -17.91
C ALA A 704 -20.94 30.03 -18.63
N ALA A 705 -20.72 29.83 -19.93
CA ALA A 705 -19.88 30.70 -20.74
C ALA A 705 -20.39 32.15 -20.78
N VAL A 706 -21.69 32.34 -21.01
CA VAL A 706 -22.29 33.69 -21.04
C VAL A 706 -22.15 34.36 -19.68
N LYS A 707 -22.42 33.65 -18.58
CA LYS A 707 -22.33 34.19 -17.22
C LYS A 707 -20.93 34.72 -16.90
N ASP A 708 -19.89 33.92 -17.13
CA ASP A 708 -18.52 34.33 -16.86
C ASP A 708 -18.06 35.47 -17.78
N LEU A 709 -18.45 35.46 -19.06
CA LEU A 709 -18.08 36.51 -20.02
C LEU A 709 -18.84 37.83 -19.78
N GLU A 710 -20.06 37.80 -19.28
CA GLU A 710 -20.78 39.02 -18.85
C GLU A 710 -20.09 39.66 -17.65
N MET A 711 -19.72 38.85 -16.66
CA MET A 711 -18.97 39.32 -15.50
C MET A 711 -17.60 39.87 -15.90
N ALA A 712 -16.89 39.19 -16.82
CA ALA A 712 -15.62 39.69 -17.37
C ALA A 712 -15.79 41.05 -18.07
N ARG A 713 -16.89 41.24 -18.81
CA ARG A 713 -17.21 42.50 -19.52
C ARG A 713 -17.51 43.64 -18.57
N GLU A 714 -18.20 43.37 -17.46
CA GLU A 714 -18.49 44.39 -16.44
C GLU A 714 -17.20 44.93 -15.80
N LEU A 715 -16.21 44.05 -15.63
CA LEU A 715 -14.93 44.36 -15.00
C LEU A 715 -13.89 44.94 -15.96
N SER A 716 -13.97 44.59 -17.25
CA SER A 716 -13.08 45.07 -18.33
C SER A 716 -13.90 45.79 -19.39
N LYS A 717 -14.46 46.95 -19.02
CA LYS A 717 -15.27 47.78 -19.92
C LYS A 717 -14.49 48.04 -21.22
N ASP A 718 -15.10 47.66 -22.34
CA ASP A 718 -14.60 47.84 -23.71
C ASP A 718 -13.41 46.98 -24.18
N ASP A 719 -13.10 45.84 -23.55
CA ASP A 719 -12.17 44.85 -24.14
C ASP A 719 -12.80 44.18 -25.38
N PRO A 720 -12.28 44.41 -26.61
CA PRO A 720 -12.86 43.86 -27.83
C PRO A 720 -12.89 42.33 -27.86
N ALA A 721 -11.93 41.66 -27.20
CA ALA A 721 -11.86 40.21 -27.16
C ALA A 721 -12.99 39.63 -26.29
N VAL A 722 -13.28 40.26 -25.14
CA VAL A 722 -14.39 39.86 -24.26
C VAL A 722 -15.73 40.06 -24.97
N VAL A 723 -15.91 41.18 -25.66
CA VAL A 723 -17.15 41.48 -26.40
C VAL A 723 -17.36 40.49 -27.55
N ALA A 724 -16.31 40.16 -28.30
CA ALA A 724 -16.38 39.20 -29.40
C ALA A 724 -16.75 37.80 -28.90
N GLU A 725 -16.09 37.31 -27.86
CA GLU A 725 -16.36 35.98 -27.31
C GLU A 725 -17.74 35.90 -26.66
N LEU A 726 -18.19 36.96 -25.96
CA LEU A 726 -19.54 37.03 -25.39
C LEU A 726 -20.62 36.99 -26.48
N THR A 727 -20.40 37.71 -27.57
CA THR A 727 -21.32 37.70 -28.74
C THR A 727 -21.42 36.30 -29.33
N ARG A 728 -20.28 35.60 -29.45
CA ARG A 728 -20.23 34.21 -29.90
C ARG A 728 -20.97 33.27 -28.95
N ALA A 729 -20.77 33.40 -27.64
CA ALA A 729 -21.44 32.59 -26.63
C ALA A 729 -22.97 32.79 -26.65
N LYS A 730 -23.45 34.03 -26.72
CA LYS A 730 -24.89 34.34 -26.83
C LYS A 730 -25.53 33.78 -28.10
N LYS A 731 -24.82 33.84 -29.23
CA LYS A 731 -25.29 33.25 -30.49
C LYS A 731 -25.41 31.73 -30.39
N SER A 732 -24.41 31.04 -29.83
CA SER A 732 -24.44 29.59 -29.61
C SER A 732 -25.56 29.16 -28.67
N LEU A 733 -25.75 29.89 -27.56
CA LEU A 733 -26.83 29.63 -26.62
C LEU A 733 -28.22 29.79 -27.26
N GLY A 734 -28.41 30.84 -28.06
CA GLY A 734 -29.64 31.06 -28.81
C GLY A 734 -29.94 29.93 -29.81
N ALA A 735 -28.91 29.43 -30.49
CA ALA A 735 -29.03 28.29 -31.39
C ALA A 735 -29.39 26.99 -30.66
N GLN A 736 -28.76 26.71 -29.51
CA GLN A 736 -29.09 25.55 -28.67
C GLN A 736 -30.55 25.59 -28.20
N LYS A 737 -31.00 26.71 -27.63
CA LYS A 737 -32.38 26.87 -27.16
C LYS A 737 -33.40 26.76 -28.30
N ALA A 738 -33.07 27.24 -29.50
CA ALA A 738 -33.91 27.07 -30.68
C ALA A 738 -33.98 25.60 -31.16
N GLN A 739 -32.86 24.87 -31.08
CA GLN A 739 -32.80 23.45 -31.40
C GLN A 739 -33.57 22.60 -30.39
N GLU A 740 -33.42 22.87 -29.09
CA GLU A 740 -34.18 22.22 -28.02
C GLU A 740 -35.69 22.46 -28.22
N LYS A 741 -36.13 23.70 -28.47
CA LYS A 741 -37.54 23.99 -28.79
C LYS A 741 -38.06 23.18 -29.98
N ARG A 742 -37.24 23.00 -31.03
CA ARG A 742 -37.61 22.16 -32.19
C ARG A 742 -37.67 20.67 -31.84
N MET A 743 -36.77 20.17 -30.98
CA MET A 743 -36.79 18.79 -30.52
C MET A 743 -37.99 18.52 -29.61
N PHE A 744 -38.28 19.40 -28.66
CA PHE A 744 -39.46 19.33 -27.81
C PHE A 744 -40.76 19.39 -28.63
N ALA A 745 -40.86 20.28 -29.62
CA ALA A 745 -42.02 20.34 -30.51
C ALA A 745 -42.25 19.04 -31.30
N LYS A 746 -41.18 18.29 -31.63
CA LYS A 746 -41.26 16.98 -32.31
C LYS A 746 -41.56 15.80 -31.39
N MET A 747 -41.35 15.91 -30.07
CA MET A 747 -41.71 14.85 -29.11
C MET A 747 -43.21 14.82 -28.80
N PHE A 748 -43.94 15.91 -29.06
CA PHE A 748 -45.37 16.05 -28.80
C PHE A 748 -46.22 16.18 -30.07
N SER A 749 -45.61 15.98 -31.24
CA SER A 749 -46.25 15.81 -32.55
C SER A 749 -46.08 14.37 -33.00
#